data_AF-A0A084SIC5-F1
#
_entry.id   AF-A0A084SIC5-F1
#
_cell.length_a   1.000
_cell.length_b   1.000
_cell.length_c   1.000
_cell.angle_alpha   90.00
_cell.angle_beta   90.00
_cell.angle_gamma   90.00
#
_symmetry.space_group_name_H-M   'P 1'
#
loop_
_entity.id
_entity.type
_entity.pdbx_description
1 polymer ?
#
loop_
_entity_poly.entity_id
_entity_poly.type
_entity_poly.pdbx_seq_one_letter_code
_entity_poly.pdbx_strand_id
1 'polypeptide(L)'
;MSQENVINIVVLVSGTVDPVNMDPVLRSVSYPTPSLVPLESSGAKQKAAQKSASASKTAKDKNWYWEENWEFNNALLILRQQYTNLHIFEAHGWTGDNSVQARTISGAYLANRLCGAEGEPAFYQGHLKKKVHFHFIGHSHGGNVINELTRQAAKVWPKQWKIRTITYLSTPFFTRLHQVDTTAFDDDCKIINAFCKYDITQRVIADFSMHPMTDLMKAAGSEEIGCIARCLARDVKATPKLFKELLTSVNVSFLKEGTSSKAWKTLRDNLKDGVDWDDLRGVGGALVDDMKKVDIRVAHYGLAEARRFYSHVLGLLSRLHDIFTKLREAVTMLRDGFTYEVHKSVHPSKKMTRKVLSPATAAKFIQELDRLEGGLNKTKAAFTKRLSKDRFPALGLVQDIHVVEFLKPLITFLSVDSKTLRGPLWDLLASVLGEQVDVFDNTSATPVKQLAGKVNSKGRAFTVVPVEVTRADHYTQVRDAARYDVVFNKFVKRLETIEEQLAGKDLRTARQPLMELLFTLVAHLEPVRDLFDFPIDAEYVGWFSTAMKATIAWKKFWRQTSEFELELLRLLTVALEYAVIIKARNVGKLEVDEAQIPTAIKPLYVARPAVKDAAQSVKKAVAEGSSAQVACDCGKHAPKALQPEAGGEKPLKPLPGSIPYFAMVAHSTSRQTLHDGVKTALKQQLTTLSKSGR
;
A
#
# COMPACT_ATOMS: atom_id res chain seq x y z
N MET A 1 27.81 -51.89 6.89
CA MET A 1 26.35 -51.68 6.95
C MET A 1 25.91 -51.11 5.61
N SER A 2 25.07 -51.80 4.84
CA SER A 2 24.50 -51.24 3.62
C SER A 2 23.69 -49.99 4.03
N GLN A 3 24.04 -48.82 3.50
CA GLN A 3 23.19 -47.64 3.67
C GLN A 3 21.83 -47.98 3.07
N GLU A 4 20.80 -48.05 3.91
CA GLU A 4 19.44 -48.28 3.48
C GLU A 4 19.07 -47.19 2.46
N ASN A 5 18.60 -47.61 1.28
CA ASN A 5 18.29 -46.69 0.19
C ASN A 5 16.98 -45.96 0.47
N VAL A 6 17.03 -44.93 1.33
CA VAL A 6 15.89 -44.08 1.67
C VAL A 6 15.68 -43.04 0.57
N ILE A 7 14.42 -42.85 0.15
CA ILE A 7 14.06 -41.85 -0.87
C ILE A 7 14.00 -40.48 -0.19
N ASN A 8 14.72 -39.49 -0.72
CA ASN A 8 14.70 -38.11 -0.26
C ASN A 8 13.87 -37.25 -1.22
N ILE A 9 12.91 -36.50 -0.70
CA ILE A 9 12.02 -35.63 -1.49
C ILE A 9 12.11 -34.21 -0.95
N VAL A 10 12.65 -33.29 -1.76
CA VAL A 10 12.63 -31.86 -1.48
C VAL A 10 11.32 -31.28 -2.01
N VAL A 11 10.58 -30.58 -1.15
CA VAL A 11 9.31 -29.94 -1.49
C VAL A 11 9.48 -28.43 -1.36
N LEU A 12 9.31 -27.71 -2.47
CA LEU A 12 9.35 -26.24 -2.48
C LEU A 12 7.94 -25.69 -2.24
N VAL A 13 7.80 -24.81 -1.25
CA VAL A 13 6.54 -24.14 -0.92
C VAL A 13 6.76 -22.65 -1.02
N SER A 14 6.22 -22.03 -2.06
CA SER A 14 6.36 -20.60 -2.30
C SER A 14 5.69 -19.79 -1.19
N GLY A 15 6.24 -18.61 -0.90
CA GLY A 15 5.43 -17.53 -0.35
C GLY A 15 4.39 -17.07 -1.38
N THR A 16 3.37 -16.30 -1.00
CA THR A 16 2.46 -15.82 -2.04
C THR A 16 3.20 -14.88 -2.99
N VAL A 17 2.87 -15.05 -4.26
CA VAL A 17 3.32 -14.21 -5.36
C VAL A 17 2.77 -12.79 -5.16
N ASP A 18 3.69 -11.82 -5.16
CA ASP A 18 3.59 -10.44 -5.64
C ASP A 18 2.16 -9.83 -5.77
N PRO A 19 1.87 -8.61 -5.28
CA PRO A 19 0.66 -7.86 -5.65
C PRO A 19 0.39 -7.75 -7.17
N VAL A 20 1.37 -8.09 -8.03
CA VAL A 20 1.24 -8.15 -9.50
C VAL A 20 0.71 -9.51 -10.02
N ASN A 21 0.69 -10.59 -9.25
CA ASN A 21 0.37 -11.94 -9.76
C ASN A 21 -1.05 -12.41 -9.38
N MET A 22 -2.03 -11.57 -9.72
CA MET A 22 -3.42 -11.71 -9.24
C MET A 22 -4.43 -12.31 -10.23
N ASP A 23 -4.02 -12.81 -11.39
CA ASP A 23 -4.93 -13.40 -12.39
C ASP A 23 -5.50 -14.77 -11.93
N PRO A 24 -6.81 -14.92 -11.69
CA PRO A 24 -7.47 -16.19 -11.36
C PRO A 24 -7.22 -17.31 -12.38
N VAL A 25 -7.07 -16.97 -13.65
CA VAL A 25 -6.84 -17.91 -14.76
C VAL A 25 -5.40 -18.43 -14.74
N LEU A 26 -4.42 -17.63 -14.32
CA LEU A 26 -3.05 -18.09 -14.06
C LEU A 26 -2.94 -18.83 -12.71
N ARG A 27 -3.81 -18.50 -11.74
CA ARG A 27 -3.87 -19.12 -10.39
C ARG A 27 -4.37 -20.56 -10.37
N SER A 28 -5.20 -20.97 -11.33
CA SER A 28 -5.84 -22.30 -11.33
C SER A 28 -5.08 -23.40 -12.06
N VAL A 29 -3.98 -23.09 -12.76
CA VAL A 29 -3.42 -24.03 -13.73
C VAL A 29 -2.42 -25.02 -13.11
N SER A 30 -1.87 -24.77 -11.91
CA SER A 30 -0.88 -25.63 -11.20
C SER A 30 -1.28 -27.09 -10.89
N TYR A 31 -2.39 -27.60 -11.43
CA TYR A 31 -2.91 -28.93 -11.18
C TYR A 31 -2.91 -29.83 -12.43
N PRO A 32 -1.77 -30.11 -13.08
CA PRO A 32 -1.75 -31.25 -13.99
C PRO A 32 -1.89 -32.55 -13.19
N THR A 33 -2.66 -33.48 -13.77
CA THR A 33 -2.77 -34.88 -13.37
C THR A 33 -1.40 -35.57 -13.55
N PRO A 34 -0.94 -36.45 -12.64
CA PRO A 34 0.41 -37.00 -12.72
C PRO A 34 0.59 -37.94 -13.91
N SER A 35 1.61 -37.70 -14.75
CA SER A 35 2.22 -38.80 -15.52
C SER A 35 3.30 -39.43 -14.65
N LEU A 36 2.95 -40.53 -13.98
CA LEU A 36 3.89 -41.37 -13.25
C LEU A 36 4.92 -41.95 -14.24
N VAL A 37 6.19 -41.60 -14.08
CA VAL A 37 7.28 -42.36 -14.74
C VAL A 37 8.06 -43.11 -13.66
N PRO A 38 8.01 -44.45 -13.64
CA PRO A 38 8.74 -45.26 -12.68
C PRO A 38 10.26 -45.07 -12.79
N LEU A 39 10.95 -45.09 -11.64
CA LEU A 39 12.40 -44.88 -11.51
C LEU A 39 13.28 -45.97 -12.15
N GLU A 40 12.71 -47.05 -12.66
CA GLU A 40 13.47 -48.26 -13.01
C GLU A 40 13.66 -48.47 -14.52
N SER A 41 13.21 -47.55 -15.38
CA SER A 41 13.38 -47.74 -16.83
C SER A 41 14.58 -46.97 -17.39
N SER A 42 15.46 -47.74 -18.04
CA SER A 42 16.69 -47.37 -18.75
C SER A 42 16.69 -45.98 -19.42
N GLY A 43 17.88 -45.39 -19.56
CA GLY A 43 18.12 -44.00 -20.00
C GLY A 43 17.50 -43.57 -21.34
N ALA A 44 16.92 -44.48 -22.13
CA ALA A 44 16.14 -44.15 -23.33
C ALA A 44 14.69 -43.73 -23.01
N LYS A 45 14.03 -44.35 -22.01
CA LYS A 45 12.66 -44.00 -21.60
C LYS A 45 12.62 -42.76 -20.71
N GLN A 46 13.68 -42.47 -19.96
CA GLN A 46 13.84 -41.22 -19.22
C GLN A 46 13.99 -40.00 -20.15
N LYS A 47 14.72 -40.15 -21.27
CA LYS A 47 14.78 -39.15 -22.34
C LYS A 47 13.43 -38.97 -23.04
N ALA A 48 12.65 -40.03 -23.25
CA ALA A 48 11.31 -39.94 -23.82
C ALA A 48 10.29 -39.30 -22.86
N ALA A 49 10.39 -39.55 -21.55
CA ALA A 49 9.57 -38.94 -20.51
C ALA A 49 9.88 -37.45 -20.28
N GLN A 50 11.16 -37.05 -20.34
CA GLN A 50 11.54 -35.64 -20.37
C GLN A 50 11.05 -34.96 -21.65
N LYS A 51 11.11 -35.67 -22.79
CA LYS A 51 10.59 -35.16 -24.07
C LYS A 51 9.06 -35.07 -24.07
N SER A 52 8.33 -35.97 -23.39
CA SER A 52 6.87 -35.93 -23.27
C SER A 52 6.38 -34.92 -22.24
N ALA A 53 7.10 -34.70 -21.13
CA ALA A 53 6.84 -33.60 -20.21
C ALA A 53 7.10 -32.24 -20.89
N SER A 54 8.07 -32.16 -21.81
CA SER A 54 8.27 -30.98 -22.67
C SER A 54 7.31 -30.87 -23.87
N ALA A 55 6.55 -31.92 -24.17
CA ALA A 55 5.65 -31.99 -25.33
C ALA A 55 4.17 -31.69 -25.01
N SER A 56 3.82 -31.50 -23.74
CA SER A 56 2.55 -30.84 -23.41
C SER A 56 2.66 -29.36 -23.78
N LYS A 57 2.42 -29.05 -25.05
CA LYS A 57 2.38 -27.67 -25.58
C LYS A 57 1.22 -26.84 -25.01
N THR A 58 0.40 -27.40 -24.13
CA THR A 58 -0.80 -26.76 -23.56
C THR A 58 -0.83 -26.66 -22.03
N ALA A 59 0.04 -27.35 -21.28
CA ALA A 59 0.20 -27.09 -19.85
C ALA A 59 1.29 -26.03 -19.62
N LYS A 60 0.92 -24.75 -19.74
CA LYS A 60 1.78 -23.61 -19.39
C LYS A 60 1.81 -23.42 -17.86
N ASP A 61 2.23 -24.42 -17.10
CA ASP A 61 2.37 -24.29 -15.64
C ASP A 61 3.80 -23.97 -15.26
N LYS A 62 4.15 -22.70 -15.46
CA LYS A 62 5.41 -22.15 -14.96
C LYS A 62 5.30 -21.93 -13.46
N ASN A 63 6.25 -22.46 -12.68
CA ASN A 63 6.38 -22.14 -11.28
C ASN A 63 7.07 -20.77 -11.15
N TRP A 64 6.39 -19.72 -11.63
CA TRP A 64 6.93 -18.36 -11.80
C TRP A 64 7.65 -17.86 -10.56
N TYR A 65 7.14 -18.21 -9.37
CA TYR A 65 7.67 -17.77 -8.10
C TYR A 65 9.14 -18.18 -7.89
N TRP A 66 9.47 -19.44 -8.19
CA TRP A 66 10.82 -19.96 -8.05
C TRP A 66 11.63 -19.74 -9.33
N GLU A 67 11.01 -19.71 -10.52
CA GLU A 67 11.69 -19.50 -11.81
C GLU A 67 12.51 -18.20 -11.86
N GLU A 68 12.03 -17.12 -11.24
CA GLU A 68 12.77 -15.86 -11.15
C GLU A 68 14.04 -15.95 -10.28
N ASN A 69 14.14 -16.97 -9.42
CA ASN A 69 15.29 -17.26 -8.56
C ASN A 69 16.16 -18.35 -9.20
N TRP A 70 16.62 -18.09 -10.42
CA TRP A 70 17.36 -19.08 -11.23
C TRP A 70 18.60 -19.64 -10.52
N GLU A 71 19.31 -18.83 -9.72
CA GLU A 71 20.48 -19.26 -8.94
C GLU A 71 20.09 -20.29 -7.88
N PHE A 72 19.01 -20.05 -7.15
CA PHE A 72 18.45 -20.97 -6.18
C PHE A 72 18.06 -22.31 -6.83
N ASN A 73 17.31 -22.25 -7.93
CA ASN A 73 16.89 -23.46 -8.65
C ASN A 73 18.07 -24.24 -9.21
N ASN A 74 19.04 -23.55 -9.83
CA ASN A 74 20.23 -24.20 -10.37
C ASN A 74 21.03 -24.88 -9.26
N ALA A 75 21.18 -24.24 -8.10
CA ALA A 75 21.85 -24.85 -6.96
C ALA A 75 21.14 -26.12 -6.45
N LEU A 76 19.81 -26.14 -6.44
CA LEU A 76 19.02 -27.35 -6.10
C LEU A 76 19.13 -28.43 -7.18
N LEU A 77 19.15 -28.07 -8.47
CA LEU A 77 19.35 -29.04 -9.56
C LEU A 77 20.74 -29.67 -9.52
N ILE A 78 21.77 -28.86 -9.26
CA ILE A 78 23.14 -29.35 -9.02
C ILE A 78 23.15 -30.29 -7.80
N LEU A 79 22.46 -29.92 -6.72
CA LEU A 79 22.33 -30.79 -5.54
C LEU A 79 21.66 -32.11 -5.90
N ARG A 80 20.55 -32.09 -6.65
CA ARG A 80 19.86 -33.29 -7.13
C ARG A 80 20.77 -34.21 -7.93
N GLN A 81 21.64 -33.67 -8.79
CA GLN A 81 22.59 -34.48 -9.56
C GLN A 81 23.63 -35.20 -8.68
N GLN A 82 23.91 -34.70 -7.47
CA GLN A 82 24.87 -35.30 -6.54
C GLN A 82 24.32 -36.53 -5.81
N TYR A 83 23.00 -36.74 -5.76
CA TYR A 83 22.36 -37.81 -4.98
C TYR A 83 21.41 -38.65 -5.84
N THR A 84 21.56 -39.97 -5.83
CA THR A 84 20.80 -40.88 -6.71
C THR A 84 19.35 -41.10 -6.28
N ASN A 85 19.03 -40.73 -5.04
CA ASN A 85 17.75 -40.93 -4.36
C ASN A 85 17.06 -39.60 -4.00
N LEU A 86 17.45 -38.49 -4.63
CA LEU A 86 16.89 -37.15 -4.38
C LEU A 86 15.90 -36.73 -5.47
N HIS A 87 14.69 -36.40 -5.05
CA HIS A 87 13.61 -35.86 -5.88
C HIS A 87 13.33 -34.41 -5.49
N ILE A 88 12.91 -33.59 -6.46
CA ILE A 88 12.40 -32.24 -6.23
C ILE A 88 10.94 -32.23 -6.66
N PHE A 89 10.07 -31.79 -5.76
CA PHE A 89 8.65 -31.65 -5.99
C PHE A 89 8.30 -30.16 -6.11
N GLU A 90 7.82 -29.79 -7.29
CA GLU A 90 7.45 -28.41 -7.65
C GLU A 90 5.97 -28.29 -8.05
N ALA A 91 5.23 -29.40 -8.06
CA ALA A 91 3.83 -29.47 -8.51
C ALA A 91 2.83 -29.03 -7.42
N HIS A 92 3.09 -27.84 -6.85
CA HIS A 92 2.25 -27.20 -5.85
C HIS A 92 2.32 -25.67 -6.00
N GLY A 93 1.13 -25.07 -5.95
CA GLY A 93 0.94 -23.64 -5.79
C GLY A 93 -0.24 -23.42 -4.85
N TRP A 94 -0.25 -22.29 -4.14
CA TRP A 94 -1.34 -21.90 -3.26
C TRP A 94 -1.57 -20.39 -3.33
N THR A 95 -2.72 -19.94 -2.83
CA THR A 95 -3.12 -18.53 -2.82
C THR A 95 -3.73 -18.16 -1.48
N GLY A 96 -3.74 -16.86 -1.16
CA GLY A 96 -4.35 -16.34 0.06
C GLY A 96 -3.34 -16.08 1.18
N ASP A 97 -2.19 -15.46 0.86
CA ASP A 97 -1.08 -15.22 1.79
C ASP A 97 -1.51 -14.75 3.17
N ASN A 98 -2.48 -13.83 3.17
CA ASN A 98 -2.98 -13.11 4.33
C ASN A 98 -4.31 -13.67 4.83
N SER A 99 -4.57 -14.97 4.64
CA SER A 99 -5.70 -15.67 5.24
C SER A 99 -5.21 -16.87 6.04
N VAL A 100 -5.58 -16.89 7.32
CA VAL A 100 -5.33 -18.02 8.21
C VAL A 100 -5.90 -19.31 7.61
N GLN A 101 -7.15 -19.25 7.15
CA GLN A 101 -7.88 -20.37 6.58
C GLN A 101 -7.24 -20.88 5.29
N ALA A 102 -6.78 -19.97 4.42
CA ALA A 102 -6.11 -20.35 3.18
C ALA A 102 -4.80 -21.12 3.44
N ARG A 103 -4.00 -20.68 4.43
CA ARG A 103 -2.79 -21.40 4.85
C ARG A 103 -3.11 -22.78 5.43
N THR A 104 -4.14 -22.89 6.27
CA THR A 104 -4.61 -24.18 6.81
C THR A 104 -5.06 -25.14 5.71
N ILE A 105 -5.90 -24.68 4.78
CA ILE A 105 -6.39 -25.50 3.66
C ILE A 105 -5.22 -25.93 2.77
N SER A 106 -4.30 -25.03 2.46
CA SER A 106 -3.17 -25.30 1.56
C SER A 106 -2.19 -26.32 2.17
N GLY A 107 -1.92 -26.23 3.47
CA GLY A 107 -1.09 -27.20 4.18
C GLY A 107 -1.73 -28.59 4.21
N ALA A 108 -3.03 -28.66 4.54
CA ALA A 108 -3.77 -29.91 4.54
C ALA A 108 -3.83 -30.55 3.14
N TYR A 109 -4.14 -29.75 2.12
CA TYR A 109 -4.14 -30.16 0.73
C TYR A 109 -2.79 -30.74 0.29
N LEU A 110 -1.68 -30.05 0.59
CA LEU A 110 -0.35 -30.52 0.21
C LEU A 110 -0.02 -31.86 0.88
N ALA A 111 -0.33 -32.04 2.17
CA ALA A 111 -0.15 -33.31 2.86
C ALA A 111 -0.94 -34.44 2.18
N ASN A 112 -2.22 -34.18 1.89
CA ASN A 112 -3.16 -35.12 1.29
C ASN A 112 -2.75 -35.50 -0.14
N ARG A 113 -2.32 -34.53 -0.96
CA ARG A 113 -1.85 -34.76 -2.34
C ARG A 113 -0.60 -35.64 -2.38
N LEU A 114 0.32 -35.49 -1.42
CA LEU A 114 1.55 -36.28 -1.41
C LEU A 114 1.27 -37.78 -1.17
N CYS A 115 0.34 -38.12 -0.25
CA CYS A 115 0.06 -39.52 0.14
C CYS A 115 -1.28 -40.09 -0.38
N GLY A 116 -2.14 -39.26 -0.97
CA GLY A 116 -3.47 -39.64 -1.46
C GLY A 116 -4.50 -39.88 -0.36
N ALA A 117 -4.71 -38.88 0.50
CA ALA A 117 -5.71 -38.91 1.57
C ALA A 117 -6.87 -37.95 1.31
N GLU A 118 -7.98 -38.07 2.06
CA GLU A 118 -9.13 -37.15 2.00
C GLU A 118 -9.70 -36.94 0.58
N GLY A 119 -9.70 -38.00 -0.24
CA GLY A 119 -10.21 -37.95 -1.61
C GLY A 119 -9.22 -37.42 -2.65
N GLU A 120 -8.00 -37.01 -2.26
CA GLU A 120 -6.93 -36.64 -3.19
C GLU A 120 -6.21 -37.89 -3.74
N PRO A 121 -5.79 -37.90 -5.01
CA PRO A 121 -4.94 -38.96 -5.55
C PRO A 121 -3.49 -38.83 -5.03
N ALA A 122 -2.88 -39.96 -4.69
CA ALA A 122 -1.50 -40.00 -4.19
C ALA A 122 -0.49 -39.65 -5.30
N PHE A 123 0.20 -38.51 -5.18
CA PHE A 123 1.30 -38.17 -6.09
C PHE A 123 2.44 -39.19 -6.00
N TYR A 124 2.76 -39.66 -4.78
CA TYR A 124 3.79 -40.67 -4.53
C TYR A 124 3.19 -42.05 -4.21
N GLN A 125 2.18 -42.48 -4.97
CA GLN A 125 1.50 -43.77 -4.79
C GLN A 125 2.47 -44.96 -4.70
N GLY A 126 3.50 -44.99 -5.56
CA GLY A 126 4.53 -46.05 -5.59
C GLY A 126 5.50 -46.05 -4.40
N HIS A 127 5.41 -45.08 -3.49
CA HIS A 127 6.29 -44.94 -2.32
C HIS A 127 5.55 -45.07 -0.99
N LEU A 128 4.23 -45.30 -1.01
CA LEU A 128 3.41 -45.39 0.20
C LEU A 128 3.88 -46.46 1.17
N LYS A 129 4.54 -47.54 0.70
CA LYS A 129 5.10 -48.63 1.53
C LYS A 129 6.62 -48.53 1.75
N LYS A 130 7.28 -47.49 1.22
CA LYS A 130 8.74 -47.30 1.30
C LYS A 130 9.10 -46.28 2.38
N LYS A 131 10.31 -46.36 2.92
CA LYS A 131 10.88 -45.29 3.75
C LYS A 131 11.14 -44.06 2.87
N VAL A 132 10.61 -42.92 3.29
CA VAL A 132 10.73 -41.65 2.59
C VAL A 132 11.08 -40.56 3.59
N HIS A 133 12.08 -39.76 3.27
CA HIS A 133 12.42 -38.54 3.98
C HIS A 133 11.99 -37.32 3.18
N PHE A 134 11.19 -36.47 3.81
CA PHE A 134 10.80 -35.19 3.25
C PHE A 134 11.69 -34.06 3.78
N HIS A 135 12.07 -33.17 2.86
CA HIS A 135 12.82 -31.95 3.12
C HIS A 135 12.01 -30.77 2.59
N PHE A 136 11.38 -30.02 3.48
CA PHE A 136 10.57 -28.88 3.07
C PHE A 136 11.40 -27.62 3.01
N ILE A 137 11.18 -26.79 1.99
CA ILE A 137 11.72 -25.44 1.90
C ILE A 137 10.57 -24.48 1.65
N GLY A 138 10.30 -23.61 2.62
CA GLY A 138 9.23 -22.62 2.55
C GLY A 138 9.80 -21.21 2.58
N HIS A 139 9.37 -20.34 1.67
CA HIS A 139 9.65 -18.90 1.80
C HIS A 139 8.45 -18.14 2.36
N SER A 140 8.70 -17.13 3.18
CA SER A 140 7.64 -16.29 3.77
C SER A 140 6.56 -17.17 4.42
N HIS A 141 5.28 -16.90 4.15
CA HIS A 141 4.15 -17.70 4.60
C HIS A 141 4.07 -19.11 4.02
N GLY A 142 4.84 -19.44 2.97
CA GLY A 142 5.05 -20.83 2.54
C GLY A 142 5.62 -21.70 3.67
N GLY A 143 6.42 -21.11 4.56
CA GLY A 143 6.84 -21.75 5.81
C GLY A 143 5.66 -22.06 6.76
N ASN A 144 4.67 -21.17 6.84
CA ASN A 144 3.47 -21.42 7.65
C ASN A 144 2.55 -22.48 7.02
N VAL A 145 2.50 -22.56 5.69
CA VAL A 145 1.82 -23.67 4.98
C VAL A 145 2.49 -25.00 5.30
N ILE A 146 3.83 -25.05 5.39
CA ILE A 146 4.54 -26.24 5.86
C ILE A 146 4.12 -26.59 7.28
N ASN A 147 3.99 -25.61 8.19
CA ASN A 147 3.53 -25.88 9.55
C ASN A 147 2.12 -26.52 9.55
N GLU A 148 1.18 -26.00 8.76
CA GLU A 148 -0.16 -26.61 8.64
C GLU A 148 -0.12 -28.00 7.98
N LEU A 149 0.78 -28.21 7.01
CA LEU A 149 1.05 -29.54 6.46
C LEU A 149 1.49 -30.51 7.55
N THR A 150 2.36 -30.10 8.47
CA THR A 150 2.84 -31.01 9.52
C THR A 150 1.70 -31.53 10.41
N ARG A 151 0.69 -30.68 10.67
CA ARG A 151 -0.51 -31.05 11.45
C ARG A 151 -1.38 -32.06 10.72
N GLN A 152 -1.49 -31.94 9.38
CA GLN A 152 -2.22 -32.89 8.58
C GLN A 152 -1.43 -34.19 8.39
N ALA A 153 -0.13 -34.10 8.14
CA ALA A 153 0.79 -35.23 8.02
C ALA A 153 0.75 -36.14 9.26
N ALA A 154 0.69 -35.56 10.47
CA ALA A 154 0.54 -36.31 11.72
C ALA A 154 -0.69 -37.24 11.73
N LYS A 155 -1.72 -36.95 10.94
CA LYS A 155 -2.96 -37.72 10.87
C LYS A 155 -2.96 -38.74 9.73
N VAL A 156 -2.51 -38.33 8.54
CA VAL A 156 -2.76 -39.09 7.30
C VAL A 156 -1.52 -39.75 6.69
N TRP A 157 -0.31 -39.36 7.08
CA TRP A 157 0.89 -39.90 6.43
C TRP A 157 1.20 -41.34 6.83
N PRO A 158 1.77 -42.15 5.90
CA PRO A 158 2.32 -43.46 6.22
C PRO A 158 3.36 -43.38 7.35
N LYS A 159 3.36 -44.34 8.28
CA LYS A 159 4.25 -44.33 9.46
C LYS A 159 5.75 -44.25 9.14
N GLN A 160 6.15 -44.82 8.00
CA GLN A 160 7.52 -44.86 7.49
C GLN A 160 7.95 -43.59 6.73
N TRP A 161 7.03 -42.64 6.52
CA TRP A 161 7.37 -41.32 5.98
C TRP A 161 7.72 -40.38 7.12
N LYS A 162 8.85 -39.68 7.00
CA LYS A 162 9.34 -38.78 8.03
C LYS A 162 9.78 -37.45 7.46
N ILE A 163 9.59 -36.39 8.24
CA ILE A 163 10.13 -35.06 7.95
C ILE A 163 11.52 -34.98 8.55
N ARG A 164 12.53 -34.85 7.69
CA ARG A 164 13.94 -34.82 8.09
C ARG A 164 14.54 -33.42 8.06
N THR A 165 13.94 -32.52 7.29
CA THR A 165 14.37 -31.12 7.29
C THR A 165 13.19 -30.20 7.01
N ILE A 166 13.14 -29.06 7.72
CA ILE A 166 12.35 -27.91 7.32
C ILE A 166 13.28 -26.72 7.21
N THR A 167 13.29 -26.07 6.05
CA THR A 167 14.04 -24.84 5.78
C THR A 167 13.06 -23.70 5.65
N TYR A 168 13.11 -22.79 6.61
CA TYR A 168 12.37 -21.53 6.57
C TYR A 168 13.26 -20.47 5.94
N LEU A 169 12.77 -19.84 4.88
CA LEU A 169 13.41 -18.74 4.18
C LEU A 169 12.57 -17.48 4.44
N SER A 170 13.01 -16.61 5.33
CA SER A 170 12.28 -15.39 5.66
C SER A 170 10.83 -15.63 6.14
N THR A 171 10.58 -16.75 6.81
CA THR A 171 9.23 -17.07 7.34
C THR A 171 8.95 -16.31 8.63
N PRO A 172 7.77 -15.66 8.76
CA PRO A 172 7.32 -15.12 10.03
C PRO A 172 6.77 -16.22 10.95
N PHE A 173 7.25 -16.27 12.20
CA PHE A 173 6.81 -17.27 13.18
C PHE A 173 5.80 -16.69 14.16
N PHE A 174 4.53 -17.00 13.91
CA PHE A 174 3.37 -16.64 14.71
C PHE A 174 3.40 -17.23 16.13
N THR A 175 2.95 -16.46 17.11
CA THR A 175 2.91 -16.89 18.52
C THR A 175 1.81 -17.91 18.79
N ARG A 176 0.67 -17.81 18.09
CA ARG A 176 -0.53 -18.65 18.28
C ARG A 176 -0.96 -19.36 17.01
N LEU A 177 -0.88 -18.69 15.86
CA LEU A 177 -1.28 -19.25 14.56
C LEU A 177 -0.21 -20.20 14.03
N HIS A 178 -0.61 -21.10 13.13
CA HIS A 178 0.29 -21.92 12.31
C HIS A 178 1.42 -22.60 13.09
N GLN A 179 1.07 -23.20 14.23
CA GLN A 179 2.01 -23.94 15.06
C GLN A 179 2.44 -25.23 14.36
N VAL A 180 3.72 -25.56 14.45
CA VAL A 180 4.30 -26.79 13.90
C VAL A 180 3.84 -28.03 14.69
N ASP A 181 3.61 -29.15 14.04
CA ASP A 181 3.40 -30.46 14.68
C ASP A 181 4.60 -31.36 14.41
N THR A 182 5.24 -31.85 15.47
CA THR A 182 6.50 -32.61 15.36
C THR A 182 6.27 -34.13 15.28
N THR A 183 5.02 -34.60 15.26
CA THR A 183 4.69 -36.04 15.26
C THR A 183 5.25 -36.78 14.05
N ALA A 184 5.26 -36.12 12.89
CA ALA A 184 5.78 -36.68 11.65
C ALA A 184 7.31 -36.52 11.50
N PHE A 185 8.00 -35.92 12.48
CA PHE A 185 9.43 -35.64 12.37
C PHE A 185 10.25 -36.91 12.56
N ASP A 186 11.37 -36.97 11.85
CA ASP A 186 12.47 -37.88 12.16
C ASP A 186 13.16 -37.44 13.47
N ASP A 187 13.77 -38.38 14.20
CA ASP A 187 14.47 -38.05 15.45
C ASP A 187 15.63 -37.07 15.23
N ASP A 188 16.26 -37.13 14.07
CA ASP A 188 17.39 -36.28 13.71
C ASP A 188 16.95 -35.09 12.83
N CYS A 189 15.64 -34.76 12.82
CA CYS A 189 15.11 -33.65 12.03
C CYS A 189 15.82 -32.33 12.36
N LYS A 190 16.27 -31.64 11.31
CA LYS A 190 16.90 -30.31 11.40
C LYS A 190 15.95 -29.21 10.93
N ILE A 191 15.86 -28.15 11.71
CA ILE A 191 15.12 -26.94 11.36
C ILE A 191 16.13 -25.88 10.95
N ILE A 192 16.16 -25.51 9.68
CA ILE A 192 17.06 -24.49 9.14
C ILE A 192 16.27 -23.18 9.05
N ASN A 193 16.77 -22.11 9.65
CA ASN A 193 16.11 -20.81 9.64
C ASN A 193 17.01 -19.78 8.97
N ALA A 194 16.75 -19.48 7.70
CA ALA A 194 17.46 -18.45 6.96
C ALA A 194 16.73 -17.10 7.07
N PHE A 195 17.41 -16.08 7.59
CA PHE A 195 16.80 -14.77 7.86
C PHE A 195 17.70 -13.60 7.44
N CYS A 196 17.09 -12.50 7.05
CA CYS A 196 17.76 -11.22 6.82
C CYS A 196 17.39 -10.26 7.96
N LYS A 197 18.37 -9.60 8.59
CA LYS A 197 18.12 -8.63 9.66
C LYS A 197 17.17 -7.50 9.25
N TYR A 198 17.21 -7.11 7.97
CA TYR A 198 16.40 -6.02 7.42
C TYR A 198 15.03 -6.45 6.91
N ASP A 199 14.71 -7.74 7.00
CA ASP A 199 13.37 -8.21 6.68
C ASP A 199 12.41 -7.86 7.83
N ILE A 200 11.62 -6.83 7.60
CA ILE A 200 10.60 -6.37 8.53
C ILE A 200 9.33 -7.24 8.48
N THR A 201 9.16 -8.09 7.47
CA THR A 201 7.99 -8.97 7.36
C THR A 201 8.07 -10.13 8.34
N GLN A 202 9.26 -10.66 8.62
CA GLN A 202 9.47 -11.67 9.66
C GLN A 202 9.26 -11.17 11.09
N ARG A 203 9.38 -9.85 11.29
CA ARG A 203 9.51 -9.25 12.61
C ARG A 203 8.30 -8.43 13.01
N VAL A 204 7.73 -7.65 12.09
CA VAL A 204 6.77 -6.59 12.43
C VAL A 204 5.57 -6.43 11.48
N ILE A 205 5.63 -6.94 10.23
CA ILE A 205 4.54 -6.73 9.25
C ILE A 205 3.65 -7.96 9.04
N ALA A 206 4.11 -9.16 9.42
CA ALA A 206 3.31 -10.39 9.25
C ALA A 206 2.10 -10.49 10.21
N ASP A 207 1.90 -9.49 11.07
CA ASP A 207 0.84 -9.42 12.09
C ASP A 207 -0.52 -8.91 11.56
N PHE A 208 -0.58 -8.54 10.28
CA PHE A 208 -1.84 -8.19 9.65
C PHE A 208 -2.19 -9.23 8.61
N SER A 209 -3.01 -10.20 9.01
CA SER A 209 -3.77 -11.01 8.05
C SER A 209 -4.80 -10.10 7.37
N MET A 210 -4.32 -9.18 6.51
CA MET A 210 -5.16 -8.26 5.74
C MET A 210 -5.62 -8.97 4.50
N HIS A 211 -6.92 -9.09 4.33
CA HIS A 211 -7.44 -9.55 3.06
C HIS A 211 -6.94 -8.64 1.90
N PRO A 212 -6.47 -9.17 0.76
CA PRO A 212 -5.81 -8.38 -0.30
C PRO A 212 -6.61 -7.16 -0.76
N MET A 213 -6.11 -5.94 -0.55
CA MET A 213 -6.88 -4.72 -0.82
C MET A 213 -6.58 -4.08 -2.18
N THR A 214 -5.47 -4.43 -2.83
CA THR A 214 -5.02 -3.76 -4.06
C THR A 214 -6.00 -3.88 -5.22
N ASP A 215 -6.40 -5.09 -5.62
CA ASP A 215 -7.37 -5.27 -6.72
C ASP A 215 -8.75 -4.77 -6.34
N LEU A 216 -9.08 -4.87 -5.06
CA LEU A 216 -10.31 -4.33 -4.51
C LEU A 216 -10.37 -2.82 -4.73
N MET A 217 -9.28 -2.12 -4.42
CA MET A 217 -9.14 -0.69 -4.63
C MET A 217 -9.08 -0.34 -6.12
N LYS A 218 -8.43 -1.15 -6.96
CA LYS A 218 -8.46 -0.97 -8.42
C LYS A 218 -9.88 -1.09 -8.98
N ALA A 219 -10.58 -2.16 -8.61
CA ALA A 219 -11.95 -2.41 -9.01
C ALA A 219 -12.92 -1.37 -8.42
N ALA A 220 -12.63 -0.84 -7.23
CA ALA A 220 -13.31 0.32 -6.65
C ALA A 220 -12.93 1.67 -7.30
N GLY A 221 -12.15 1.66 -8.39
CA GLY A 221 -11.86 2.86 -9.17
C GLY A 221 -10.69 3.71 -8.65
N SER A 222 -9.79 3.19 -7.82
CA SER A 222 -8.63 3.96 -7.30
C SER A 222 -7.74 4.57 -8.39
N GLU A 223 -7.59 3.91 -9.54
CA GLU A 223 -6.84 4.45 -10.68
C GLU A 223 -7.55 5.66 -11.31
N GLU A 224 -8.89 5.62 -11.38
CA GLU A 224 -9.72 6.73 -11.83
C GLU A 224 -9.63 7.91 -10.87
N ILE A 225 -9.81 7.66 -9.57
CA ILE A 225 -9.66 8.67 -8.52
C ILE A 225 -8.26 9.28 -8.60
N GLY A 226 -7.23 8.46 -8.76
CA GLY A 226 -5.85 8.90 -8.92
C GLY A 226 -5.65 9.75 -10.18
N CYS A 227 -6.30 9.43 -11.31
CA CYS A 227 -6.31 10.31 -12.48
C CYS A 227 -6.92 11.67 -12.12
N ILE A 228 -8.14 11.68 -11.59
CA ILE A 228 -8.88 12.92 -11.34
C ILE A 228 -8.10 13.80 -10.36
N ALA A 229 -7.50 13.21 -9.32
CA ALA A 229 -6.65 13.90 -8.36
C ALA A 229 -5.39 14.52 -9.00
N ARG A 230 -4.74 13.83 -9.94
CA ARG A 230 -3.59 14.40 -10.69
C ARG A 230 -4.01 15.56 -11.57
N CYS A 231 -5.16 15.46 -12.25
CA CYS A 231 -5.71 16.54 -13.06
C CYS A 231 -6.08 17.74 -12.15
N LEU A 232 -6.76 17.50 -11.02
CA LEU A 232 -7.03 18.52 -9.99
C LEU A 232 -5.74 19.21 -9.51
N ALA A 233 -4.69 18.46 -9.17
CA ALA A 233 -3.42 19.02 -8.72
C ALA A 233 -2.76 19.93 -9.77
N ARG A 234 -2.84 19.56 -11.06
CA ARG A 234 -2.36 20.38 -12.18
C ARG A 234 -3.11 21.70 -12.26
N ASP A 235 -4.42 21.66 -12.13
CA ASP A 235 -5.26 22.86 -12.21
C ASP A 235 -5.10 23.77 -11.01
N VAL A 236 -4.95 23.20 -9.81
CA VAL A 236 -4.65 23.96 -8.58
C VAL A 236 -3.31 24.70 -8.72
N LYS A 237 -2.31 24.11 -9.38
CA LYS A 237 -1.04 24.81 -9.68
C LYS A 237 -1.21 26.00 -10.63
N ALA A 238 -2.20 25.98 -11.51
CA ALA A 238 -2.49 27.09 -12.42
C ALA A 238 -3.28 28.23 -11.73
N THR A 239 -3.99 27.93 -10.64
CA THR A 239 -4.86 28.88 -9.94
C THR A 239 -4.16 30.16 -9.46
N PRO A 240 -2.95 30.14 -8.85
CA PRO A 240 -2.28 31.37 -8.43
C PRO A 240 -2.00 32.33 -9.58
N LYS A 241 -1.66 31.81 -10.77
CA LYS A 241 -1.42 32.62 -11.97
C LYS A 241 -2.72 33.29 -12.43
N LEU A 242 -3.80 32.52 -12.56
CA LEU A 242 -5.11 33.03 -12.97
C LEU A 242 -5.70 34.02 -11.96
N PHE A 243 -5.51 33.75 -10.66
CA PHE A 243 -5.91 34.67 -9.59
C PHE A 243 -5.13 35.99 -9.67
N LYS A 244 -3.82 35.92 -9.92
CA LYS A 244 -3.00 37.12 -10.13
C LYS A 244 -3.47 37.91 -11.36
N GLU A 245 -3.72 37.24 -12.49
CA GLU A 245 -4.27 37.87 -13.71
C GLU A 245 -5.60 38.58 -13.41
N LEU A 246 -6.50 37.93 -12.66
CA LEU A 246 -7.77 38.50 -12.23
C LEU A 246 -7.57 39.74 -11.34
N LEU A 247 -6.72 39.65 -10.31
CA LEU A 247 -6.46 40.79 -9.42
C LEU A 247 -5.86 41.98 -10.15
N THR A 248 -5.08 41.73 -11.22
CA THR A 248 -4.50 42.79 -12.05
C THR A 248 -5.49 43.36 -13.08
N SER A 249 -6.63 42.70 -13.34
CA SER A 249 -7.66 43.18 -14.28
C SER A 249 -8.72 44.07 -13.64
N VAL A 250 -8.57 44.40 -12.35
CA VAL A 250 -9.49 45.29 -11.64
C VAL A 250 -9.53 46.65 -12.33
N ASN A 251 -10.69 46.97 -12.91
CA ASN A 251 -10.99 48.26 -13.47
C ASN A 251 -11.81 49.06 -12.48
N VAL A 252 -11.32 50.24 -12.12
CA VAL A 252 -12.04 51.20 -11.28
C VAL A 252 -12.73 52.18 -12.22
N SER A 253 -14.03 51.99 -12.44
CA SER A 253 -14.82 52.98 -13.16
C SER A 253 -15.20 54.14 -12.23
N PHE A 254 -14.87 55.36 -12.66
CA PHE A 254 -15.28 56.59 -11.99
C PHE A 254 -16.72 56.95 -12.38
N LEU A 255 -17.56 57.24 -11.39
CA LEU A 255 -18.72 58.10 -11.62
C LEU A 255 -18.20 59.53 -11.65
N LYS A 256 -17.93 60.08 -12.84
CA LYS A 256 -17.68 61.52 -12.97
C LYS A 256 -18.93 62.27 -12.49
N GLU A 257 -18.73 63.34 -11.72
CA GLU A 257 -19.78 64.31 -11.37
C GLU A 257 -20.62 64.64 -12.62
N GLY A 258 -21.94 64.46 -12.52
CA GLY A 258 -22.90 64.74 -13.60
C GLY A 258 -23.51 63.52 -14.32
N THR A 259 -23.27 62.29 -13.86
CA THR A 259 -23.91 61.10 -14.46
C THR A 259 -25.44 61.13 -14.30
N SER A 260 -26.15 61.17 -15.43
CA SER A 260 -27.61 61.23 -15.54
C SER A 260 -28.34 60.15 -14.72
N SER A 261 -29.62 60.38 -14.41
CA SER A 261 -30.54 59.43 -13.73
C SER A 261 -30.44 57.98 -14.26
N LYS A 262 -30.11 57.82 -15.56
CA LYS A 262 -29.92 56.52 -16.22
C LYS A 262 -28.69 55.78 -15.71
N ALA A 263 -27.58 56.47 -15.48
CA ALA A 263 -26.36 55.89 -14.92
C ALA A 263 -26.51 55.53 -13.43
N TRP A 264 -27.29 56.31 -12.67
CA TRP A 264 -27.70 55.94 -11.31
C TRP A 264 -28.60 54.71 -11.27
N LYS A 265 -29.52 54.57 -12.24
CA LYS A 265 -30.32 53.36 -12.41
C LYS A 265 -29.44 52.15 -12.74
N THR A 266 -28.47 52.29 -13.65
CA THR A 266 -27.50 51.24 -13.99
C THR A 266 -26.60 50.87 -12.80
N LEU A 267 -26.13 51.85 -12.01
CA LEU A 267 -25.37 51.62 -10.78
C LEU A 267 -26.19 50.87 -9.74
N ARG A 268 -27.42 51.32 -9.48
CA ARG A 268 -28.38 50.67 -8.58
C ARG A 268 -28.69 49.23 -9.03
N ASP A 269 -28.90 49.03 -10.34
CA ASP A 269 -29.16 47.71 -10.91
C ASP A 269 -27.90 46.81 -10.95
N ASN A 270 -26.70 47.38 -10.88
CA ASN A 270 -25.43 46.65 -10.72
C ASN A 270 -25.11 46.31 -9.25
N LEU A 271 -25.51 47.17 -8.30
CA LEU A 271 -25.30 46.99 -6.85
C LEU A 271 -26.40 46.17 -6.16
N LYS A 272 -27.59 46.04 -6.76
CA LYS A 272 -28.71 45.22 -6.26
C LYS A 272 -28.36 43.75 -6.00
N ASP A 273 -27.30 43.23 -6.61
CA ASP A 273 -26.91 41.82 -6.50
C ASP A 273 -25.90 41.52 -5.37
N GLY A 274 -25.49 42.51 -4.56
CA GLY A 274 -24.48 42.32 -3.50
C GLY A 274 -24.63 43.18 -2.24
N VAL A 275 -25.69 43.99 -2.16
CA VAL A 275 -26.02 44.83 -1.00
C VAL A 275 -27.47 44.56 -0.64
N ASP A 276 -27.74 44.14 0.60
CA ASP A 276 -29.10 44.10 1.13
C ASP A 276 -29.55 45.54 1.39
N TRP A 277 -30.43 46.03 0.52
CA TRP A 277 -30.90 47.41 0.60
C TRP A 277 -31.93 47.62 1.71
N ASP A 278 -32.46 46.53 2.29
CA ASP A 278 -33.51 46.61 3.30
C ASP A 278 -32.95 47.01 4.67
N ASP A 279 -31.70 46.63 4.95
CA ASP A 279 -30.91 47.13 6.10
C ASP A 279 -30.53 48.61 5.96
N LEU A 280 -30.52 49.17 4.74
CA LEU A 280 -30.15 50.57 4.46
C LEU A 280 -31.36 51.52 4.39
N ARG A 281 -32.61 51.02 4.41
CA ARG A 281 -33.81 51.87 4.33
C ARG A 281 -33.98 52.82 5.53
N GLY A 282 -33.32 52.56 6.65
CA GLY A 282 -33.31 53.43 7.83
C GLY A 282 -32.27 54.56 7.77
N VAL A 283 -31.34 54.55 6.80
CA VAL A 283 -30.31 55.57 6.69
C VAL A 283 -30.79 56.64 5.71
N GLY A 284 -31.38 57.70 6.29
CA GLY A 284 -32.04 58.78 5.56
C GLY A 284 -31.15 59.51 4.54
N GLY A 285 -31.75 60.43 3.78
CA GLY A 285 -31.14 61.15 2.65
C GLY A 285 -29.73 61.73 2.87
N ALA A 286 -29.29 61.90 4.12
CA ALA A 286 -27.92 62.22 4.48
C ALA A 286 -26.87 61.19 4.04
N LEU A 287 -27.13 59.87 4.12
CA LEU A 287 -26.18 58.86 3.61
C LEU A 287 -26.12 58.89 2.08
N VAL A 288 -27.23 59.17 1.40
CA VAL A 288 -27.25 59.33 -0.06
C VAL A 288 -26.45 60.56 -0.49
N ASP A 289 -26.52 61.66 0.27
CA ASP A 289 -25.74 62.87 0.00
C ASP A 289 -24.27 62.76 0.45
N ASP A 290 -23.96 61.98 1.48
CA ASP A 290 -22.59 61.62 1.85
C ASP A 290 -21.97 60.60 0.89
N MET A 291 -22.74 59.64 0.38
CA MET A 291 -22.33 58.71 -0.69
C MET A 291 -22.12 59.39 -2.04
N LYS A 292 -22.73 60.57 -2.28
CA LYS A 292 -22.41 61.44 -3.42
C LYS A 292 -21.09 62.20 -3.23
N LYS A 293 -20.66 62.45 -1.99
CA LYS A 293 -19.38 63.08 -1.64
C LYS A 293 -18.24 62.07 -1.50
N VAL A 294 -18.56 60.81 -1.18
CA VAL A 294 -17.61 59.71 -1.16
C VAL A 294 -17.46 59.18 -2.58
N ASP A 295 -16.23 59.18 -3.09
CA ASP A 295 -15.82 58.58 -4.37
C ASP A 295 -16.11 57.06 -4.36
N ILE A 296 -17.36 56.64 -4.59
CA ILE A 296 -17.73 55.21 -4.55
C ILE A 296 -17.26 54.54 -5.84
N ARG A 297 -16.06 53.99 -5.74
CA ARG A 297 -15.42 53.14 -6.73
C ARG A 297 -16.12 51.79 -6.78
N VAL A 298 -16.89 51.52 -7.84
CA VAL A 298 -17.33 50.14 -8.11
C VAL A 298 -16.26 49.44 -8.94
N ALA A 299 -15.32 48.82 -8.25
CA ALA A 299 -14.30 47.99 -8.85
C ALA A 299 -14.93 46.73 -9.47
N HIS A 300 -14.70 46.52 -10.77
CA HIS A 300 -15.08 45.29 -11.46
C HIS A 300 -13.83 44.63 -12.03
N TYR A 301 -13.83 43.31 -12.10
CA TYR A 301 -12.78 42.60 -12.84
C TYR A 301 -13.00 42.72 -14.35
N GLY A 302 -11.93 42.70 -15.13
CA GLY A 302 -11.99 42.58 -16.58
C GLY A 302 -12.83 41.36 -16.97
N LEU A 303 -13.78 41.53 -17.89
CA LEU A 303 -14.81 40.53 -18.20
C LEU A 303 -14.19 39.21 -18.69
N ALA A 304 -13.14 39.29 -19.51
CA ALA A 304 -12.47 38.11 -20.06
C ALA A 304 -11.71 37.33 -18.97
N GLU A 305 -10.94 38.04 -18.14
CA GLU A 305 -10.17 37.46 -17.04
C GLU A 305 -11.08 36.89 -15.95
N ALA A 306 -12.18 37.59 -15.64
CA ALA A 306 -13.18 37.13 -14.69
C ALA A 306 -13.90 35.88 -15.17
N ARG A 307 -14.40 35.85 -16.42
CA ARG A 307 -14.97 34.63 -17.01
C ARG A 307 -13.96 33.48 -16.96
N ARG A 308 -12.72 33.72 -17.36
CA ARG A 308 -11.66 32.70 -17.35
C ARG A 308 -11.40 32.15 -15.94
N PHE A 309 -11.26 33.02 -14.95
CA PHE A 309 -11.05 32.62 -13.56
C PHE A 309 -12.24 31.85 -13.00
N TYR A 310 -13.46 32.39 -13.12
CA TYR A 310 -14.67 31.73 -12.60
C TYR A 310 -14.92 30.39 -13.29
N SER A 311 -14.72 30.29 -14.61
CA SER A 311 -14.81 29.02 -15.34
C SER A 311 -13.74 28.01 -14.90
N HIS A 312 -12.51 28.46 -14.63
CA HIS A 312 -11.44 27.61 -14.10
C HIS A 312 -11.81 27.05 -12.72
N VAL A 313 -12.27 27.90 -11.81
CA VAL A 313 -12.69 27.49 -10.46
C VAL A 313 -13.88 26.54 -10.52
N LEU A 314 -14.88 26.78 -11.39
CA LEU A 314 -15.96 25.81 -11.59
C LEU A 314 -15.45 24.46 -12.10
N GLY A 315 -14.44 24.45 -12.98
CA GLY A 315 -13.75 23.24 -13.41
C GLY A 315 -13.10 22.48 -12.24
N LEU A 316 -12.41 23.18 -11.35
CA LEU A 316 -11.83 22.61 -10.12
C LEU A 316 -12.89 21.99 -9.21
N LEU A 317 -13.95 22.74 -8.93
CA LEU A 317 -15.05 22.31 -8.07
C LEU A 317 -15.76 21.09 -8.64
N SER A 318 -15.92 21.04 -9.97
CA SER A 318 -16.54 19.88 -10.65
C SER A 318 -15.67 18.64 -10.55
N ARG A 319 -14.34 18.76 -10.75
CA ARG A 319 -13.41 17.63 -10.55
C ARG A 319 -13.37 17.14 -9.11
N LEU A 320 -13.47 18.03 -8.14
CA LEU A 320 -13.54 17.65 -6.73
C LEU A 320 -14.85 16.90 -6.41
N HIS A 321 -15.97 17.31 -7.02
CA HIS A 321 -17.24 16.59 -6.95
C HIS A 321 -17.16 15.20 -7.60
N ASP A 322 -16.46 15.07 -8.74
CA ASP A 322 -16.23 13.78 -9.38
C ASP A 322 -15.42 12.85 -8.46
N ILE A 323 -14.40 13.38 -7.75
CA ILE A 323 -13.65 12.62 -6.73
C ILE A 323 -14.59 12.13 -5.63
N PHE A 324 -15.44 12.99 -5.08
CA PHE A 324 -16.38 12.60 -4.02
C PHE A 324 -17.40 11.56 -4.49
N THR A 325 -17.92 11.71 -5.70
CA THR A 325 -18.80 10.71 -6.33
C THR A 325 -18.09 9.36 -6.43
N LYS A 326 -16.86 9.35 -6.96
CA LYS A 326 -16.07 8.11 -7.08
C LYS A 326 -15.69 7.50 -5.75
N LEU A 327 -15.42 8.31 -4.72
CA LEU A 327 -15.20 7.81 -3.36
C LEU A 327 -16.46 7.18 -2.78
N ARG A 328 -17.66 7.72 -3.03
CA ARG A 328 -18.93 7.09 -2.59
C ARG A 328 -19.19 5.77 -3.30
N GLU A 329 -18.96 5.72 -4.62
CA GLU A 329 -19.03 4.47 -5.40
C GLU A 329 -18.08 3.42 -4.82
N ALA A 330 -16.83 3.80 -4.55
CA ALA A 330 -15.83 2.94 -3.93
C ALA A 330 -16.29 2.43 -2.55
N VAL A 331 -16.72 3.32 -1.65
CA VAL A 331 -17.20 2.95 -0.30
C VAL A 331 -18.41 2.01 -0.37
N THR A 332 -19.34 2.27 -1.29
CA THR A 332 -20.52 1.42 -1.52
C THR A 332 -20.12 0.03 -2.01
N MET A 333 -19.18 -0.04 -2.95
CA MET A 333 -18.67 -1.30 -3.46
C MET A 333 -17.93 -2.10 -2.38
N LEU A 334 -17.12 -1.44 -1.55
CA LEU A 334 -16.43 -2.05 -0.41
C LEU A 334 -17.41 -2.57 0.66
N ARG A 335 -18.57 -1.92 0.82
CA ARG A 335 -19.65 -2.36 1.72
C ARG A 335 -20.39 -3.59 1.18
N ASP A 336 -20.82 -3.52 -0.08
CA ASP A 336 -21.68 -4.55 -0.69
C ASP A 336 -20.88 -5.82 -1.01
N GLY A 337 -19.60 -5.64 -1.31
CA GLY A 337 -18.62 -6.70 -1.48
C GLY A 337 -18.44 -7.17 -2.92
N PHE A 338 -17.36 -7.89 -3.13
CA PHE A 338 -16.89 -8.33 -4.44
C PHE A 338 -17.09 -9.83 -4.54
N THR A 339 -17.83 -10.27 -5.54
CA THR A 339 -17.98 -11.69 -5.83
C THR A 339 -16.95 -12.11 -6.85
N TYR A 340 -16.13 -13.09 -6.51
CA TYR A 340 -15.13 -13.66 -7.40
C TYR A 340 -15.25 -15.18 -7.45
N GLU A 341 -14.79 -15.76 -8.55
CA GLU A 341 -14.79 -17.21 -8.73
C GLU A 341 -13.63 -17.85 -7.95
N VAL A 342 -13.92 -19.00 -7.35
CA VAL A 342 -12.96 -19.83 -6.63
C VAL A 342 -13.10 -21.29 -7.04
N HIS A 343 -12.05 -22.07 -6.85
CA HIS A 343 -12.12 -23.50 -7.14
C HIS A 343 -13.13 -24.21 -6.21
N LYS A 344 -13.73 -25.31 -6.68
CA LYS A 344 -14.75 -26.08 -5.93
C LYS A 344 -14.26 -26.64 -4.59
N SER A 345 -12.94 -26.82 -4.44
CA SER A 345 -12.31 -27.25 -3.19
C SER A 345 -12.24 -26.15 -2.14
N VAL A 346 -12.33 -24.88 -2.56
CA VAL A 346 -12.34 -23.71 -1.66
C VAL A 346 -13.76 -23.39 -1.23
N HIS A 347 -14.72 -23.38 -2.16
CA HIS A 347 -16.13 -23.19 -1.85
C HIS A 347 -17.01 -23.99 -2.83
N PRO A 348 -18.04 -24.73 -2.36
CA PRO A 348 -18.87 -25.58 -3.22
C PRO A 348 -19.55 -24.83 -4.37
N SER A 349 -19.95 -23.58 -4.15
CA SER A 349 -20.61 -22.74 -5.17
C SER A 349 -19.67 -22.19 -6.24
N LYS A 350 -18.35 -22.43 -6.11
CA LYS A 350 -17.28 -21.80 -6.91
C LYS A 350 -17.30 -20.27 -6.89
N LYS A 351 -18.03 -19.65 -5.97
CA LYS A 351 -18.13 -18.20 -5.81
C LYS A 351 -17.96 -17.82 -4.35
N MET A 352 -17.21 -16.76 -4.11
CA MET A 352 -17.04 -16.18 -2.78
C MET A 352 -17.27 -14.67 -2.88
N THR A 353 -18.09 -14.13 -1.98
CA THR A 353 -18.32 -12.68 -1.88
C THR A 353 -17.53 -12.15 -0.70
N ARG A 354 -16.71 -11.13 -0.93
CA ARG A 354 -15.93 -10.47 0.12
C ARG A 354 -16.43 -9.05 0.36
N LYS A 355 -16.86 -8.78 1.59
CA LYS A 355 -17.14 -7.42 2.09
C LYS A 355 -15.94 -6.88 2.83
N VAL A 356 -15.70 -5.58 2.71
CA VAL A 356 -14.56 -4.89 3.33
C VAL A 356 -15.00 -3.85 4.34
N LEU A 357 -16.17 -3.25 4.16
CA LEU A 357 -16.74 -2.32 5.13
C LEU A 357 -18.05 -2.87 5.68
N SER A 358 -18.25 -2.70 6.98
CA SER A 358 -19.57 -2.82 7.57
C SER A 358 -20.48 -1.70 7.06
N PRO A 359 -21.82 -1.91 7.05
CA PRO A 359 -22.76 -0.84 6.74
C PRO A 359 -22.58 0.40 7.62
N ALA A 360 -22.21 0.22 8.89
CA ALA A 360 -21.98 1.30 9.83
C ALA A 360 -20.74 2.14 9.46
N THR A 361 -19.61 1.50 9.15
CA THR A 361 -18.37 2.19 8.76
C THR A 361 -18.53 2.89 7.40
N ALA A 362 -19.17 2.23 6.44
CA ALA A 362 -19.50 2.84 5.14
C ALA A 362 -20.40 4.08 5.29
N ALA A 363 -21.44 4.01 6.14
CA ALA A 363 -22.32 5.14 6.39
C ALA A 363 -21.58 6.34 7.00
N LYS A 364 -20.63 6.11 7.92
CA LYS A 364 -19.79 7.19 8.48
C LYS A 364 -18.90 7.83 7.41
N PHE A 365 -18.31 7.03 6.51
CA PHE A 365 -17.53 7.56 5.38
C PHE A 365 -18.37 8.45 4.47
N ILE A 366 -19.55 7.98 4.07
CA ILE A 366 -20.46 8.73 3.21
C ILE A 366 -20.91 10.02 3.91
N GLN A 367 -21.21 9.96 5.21
CA GLN A 367 -21.58 11.14 5.99
C GLN A 367 -20.48 12.22 5.99
N GLU A 368 -19.20 11.84 6.14
CA GLU A 368 -18.11 12.82 6.06
C GLU A 368 -17.94 13.39 4.65
N LEU A 369 -18.10 12.56 3.60
CA LEU A 369 -18.08 13.03 2.21
C LEU A 369 -19.20 14.04 1.93
N ASP A 370 -20.42 13.76 2.41
CA ASP A 370 -21.59 14.64 2.22
C ASP A 370 -21.39 16.00 2.92
N ARG A 371 -20.78 16.00 4.10
CA ARG A 371 -20.44 17.26 4.81
C ARG A 371 -19.42 18.09 4.04
N LEU A 372 -18.38 17.47 3.48
CA LEU A 372 -17.36 18.15 2.69
C LEU A 372 -17.96 18.71 1.39
N GLU A 373 -18.80 17.94 0.72
CA GLU A 373 -19.42 18.34 -0.54
C GLU A 373 -20.46 19.46 -0.38
N GLY A 374 -21.21 19.47 0.73
CA GLY A 374 -22.20 20.51 1.01
C GLY A 374 -21.61 21.93 0.97
N GLY A 375 -20.36 22.11 1.43
CA GLY A 375 -19.65 23.38 1.34
C GLY A 375 -19.26 23.78 -0.08
N LEU A 376 -18.88 22.81 -0.91
CA LEU A 376 -18.52 23.04 -2.31
C LEU A 376 -19.72 23.45 -3.17
N ASN A 377 -20.89 22.85 -2.91
CA ASN A 377 -22.10 23.09 -3.69
C ASN A 377 -22.55 24.55 -3.64
N LYS A 378 -22.37 25.24 -2.50
CA LYS A 378 -22.66 26.67 -2.37
C LYS A 378 -21.74 27.53 -3.23
N THR A 379 -20.42 27.28 -3.16
CA THR A 379 -19.44 27.98 -4.00
C THR A 379 -19.74 27.75 -5.48
N LYS A 380 -20.02 26.50 -5.87
CA LYS A 380 -20.37 26.15 -7.25
C LYS A 380 -21.62 26.89 -7.73
N ALA A 381 -22.66 26.96 -6.90
CA ALA A 381 -23.89 27.68 -7.23
C ALA A 381 -23.66 29.19 -7.38
N ALA A 382 -22.89 29.81 -6.47
CA ALA A 382 -22.54 31.23 -6.54
C ALA A 382 -21.74 31.55 -7.81
N PHE A 383 -20.71 30.76 -8.13
CA PHE A 383 -19.90 30.93 -9.33
C PHE A 383 -20.71 30.71 -10.62
N THR A 384 -21.61 29.73 -10.64
CA THR A 384 -22.50 29.47 -11.79
C THR A 384 -23.46 30.63 -12.01
N LYS A 385 -24.06 31.17 -10.94
CA LYS A 385 -24.94 32.34 -10.98
C LYS A 385 -24.20 33.60 -11.44
N ARG A 386 -22.93 33.77 -11.06
CA ARG A 386 -22.08 34.88 -11.51
C ARG A 386 -21.77 34.81 -13.00
N LEU A 387 -21.36 33.63 -13.46
CA LEU A 387 -21.08 33.39 -14.87
C LEU A 387 -22.32 33.58 -15.75
N SER A 388 -23.50 33.10 -15.32
CA SER A 388 -24.73 33.29 -16.11
C SER A 388 -25.20 34.73 -16.20
N LYS A 389 -24.78 35.59 -15.24
CA LYS A 389 -25.08 37.01 -15.21
C LYS A 389 -24.03 37.90 -15.88
N ASP A 390 -22.85 37.36 -16.21
CA ASP A 390 -21.70 38.11 -16.74
C ASP A 390 -21.32 39.37 -15.92
N ARG A 391 -21.45 39.29 -14.59
CA ARG A 391 -21.18 40.40 -13.67
C ARG A 391 -20.26 39.97 -12.54
N PHE A 392 -19.07 40.57 -12.50
CA PHE A 392 -17.96 40.20 -11.61
C PHE A 392 -17.46 41.40 -10.77
N PRO A 393 -18.23 41.83 -9.76
CA PRO A 393 -17.78 42.88 -8.85
C PRO A 393 -16.59 42.38 -8.02
N ALA A 394 -15.61 43.25 -7.77
CA ALA A 394 -14.36 42.86 -7.12
C ALA A 394 -14.58 42.23 -5.73
N LEU A 395 -15.54 42.77 -4.97
CA LEU A 395 -15.95 42.27 -3.66
C LEU A 395 -16.84 41.01 -3.74
N GLY A 396 -17.47 40.77 -4.89
CA GLY A 396 -18.32 39.61 -5.12
C GLY A 396 -17.55 38.31 -5.02
N LEU A 397 -16.29 38.29 -5.47
CA LEU A 397 -15.46 37.08 -5.41
C LEU A 397 -15.31 36.52 -3.99
N VAL A 398 -15.09 37.38 -2.99
CA VAL A 398 -14.95 36.94 -1.60
C VAL A 398 -16.28 36.40 -1.05
N GLN A 399 -17.41 36.94 -1.51
CA GLN A 399 -18.75 36.45 -1.15
C GLN A 399 -19.10 35.14 -1.87
N ASP A 400 -18.69 35.00 -3.13
CA ASP A 400 -19.00 33.85 -3.97
C ASP A 400 -18.17 32.62 -3.56
N ILE A 401 -16.94 32.85 -3.07
CA ILE A 401 -16.14 31.78 -2.49
C ILE A 401 -16.65 31.57 -1.07
N HIS A 402 -17.60 30.64 -0.93
CA HIS A 402 -18.10 30.10 0.33
C HIS A 402 -17.02 29.26 1.03
N VAL A 403 -15.83 29.86 1.20
CA VAL A 403 -14.61 29.20 1.67
C VAL A 403 -14.83 28.65 3.05
N VAL A 404 -15.52 29.37 3.92
CA VAL A 404 -15.78 28.96 5.30
C VAL A 404 -16.64 27.71 5.33
N GLU A 405 -17.68 27.62 4.51
CA GLU A 405 -18.55 26.44 4.46
C GLU A 405 -17.87 25.19 3.92
N PHE A 406 -16.78 25.31 3.14
CA PHE A 406 -15.97 24.17 2.71
C PHE A 406 -14.78 23.89 3.64
N LEU A 407 -14.01 24.93 4.00
CA LEU A 407 -12.82 24.80 4.84
C LEU A 407 -13.17 24.27 6.21
N LYS A 408 -14.26 24.72 6.84
CA LYS A 408 -14.60 24.28 8.19
C LYS A 408 -14.86 22.77 8.28
N PRO A 409 -15.69 22.16 7.41
CA PRO A 409 -15.78 20.69 7.31
C PRO A 409 -14.45 20.01 6.98
N LEU A 410 -13.66 20.56 6.06
CA LEU A 410 -12.35 19.99 5.68
C LEU A 410 -11.37 19.97 6.86
N ILE A 411 -11.25 21.10 7.56
CA ILE A 411 -10.41 21.26 8.74
C ILE A 411 -10.86 20.29 9.83
N THR A 412 -12.16 20.18 10.06
CA THR A 412 -12.72 19.25 11.04
C THR A 412 -12.37 17.81 10.66
N PHE A 413 -12.56 17.43 9.39
CA PHE A 413 -12.28 16.09 8.91
C PHE A 413 -10.78 15.72 9.02
N LEU A 414 -9.91 16.65 8.67
CA LEU A 414 -8.45 16.48 8.72
C LEU A 414 -7.86 16.64 10.13
N SER A 415 -8.61 17.23 11.06
CA SER A 415 -8.13 17.50 12.41
C SER A 415 -7.66 16.22 13.09
N VAL A 416 -6.57 16.34 13.84
CA VAL A 416 -6.00 15.26 14.63
C VAL A 416 -5.45 15.85 15.92
N ASP A 417 -5.70 15.18 17.03
CA ASP A 417 -5.11 15.49 18.32
C ASP A 417 -3.78 14.74 18.48
N SER A 418 -2.67 15.45 18.64
CA SER A 418 -1.33 14.84 18.68
C SER A 418 -1.07 13.92 19.88
N LYS A 419 -1.87 14.01 20.95
CA LYS A 419 -1.69 13.20 22.16
C LYS A 419 -2.44 11.87 22.08
N THR A 420 -3.66 11.91 21.58
CA THR A 420 -4.58 10.77 21.48
C THR A 420 -4.57 10.13 20.09
N LEU A 421 -4.01 10.82 19.10
CA LEU A 421 -4.03 10.48 17.68
C LEU A 421 -5.44 10.33 17.13
N ARG A 422 -6.42 11.02 17.73
CA ARG A 422 -7.83 10.98 17.34
C ARG A 422 -8.21 12.11 16.40
N GLY A 423 -9.10 11.81 15.48
CA GLY A 423 -9.55 12.73 14.44
C GLY A 423 -10.53 12.03 13.50
N PRO A 424 -11.47 12.71 12.84
CA PRO A 424 -12.50 12.03 12.04
C PRO A 424 -11.92 11.11 10.95
N LEU A 425 -10.95 11.60 10.18
CA LEU A 425 -10.26 10.78 9.17
C LEU A 425 -9.56 9.57 9.80
N TRP A 426 -8.82 9.76 10.89
CA TRP A 426 -8.05 8.68 11.53
C TRP A 426 -8.93 7.68 12.29
N ASP A 427 -10.04 8.12 12.86
CA ASP A 427 -11.05 7.25 13.47
C ASP A 427 -11.73 6.36 12.41
N LEU A 428 -11.97 6.91 11.22
CA LEU A 428 -12.44 6.12 10.06
C LEU A 428 -11.39 5.11 9.61
N LEU A 429 -10.14 5.54 9.40
CA LEU A 429 -9.05 4.63 9.00
C LEU A 429 -8.82 3.51 10.01
N ALA A 430 -8.88 3.82 11.32
CA ALA A 430 -8.81 2.83 12.38
C ALA A 430 -9.97 1.83 12.31
N SER A 431 -11.18 2.30 12.00
CA SER A 431 -12.36 1.44 11.84
C SER A 431 -12.21 0.50 10.64
N VAL A 432 -11.73 0.99 9.50
CA VAL A 432 -11.47 0.17 8.30
C VAL A 432 -10.44 -0.90 8.61
N LEU A 433 -9.31 -0.54 9.23
CA LEU A 433 -8.27 -1.51 9.58
C LEU A 433 -8.77 -2.52 10.60
N GLY A 434 -9.50 -2.09 11.63
CA GLY A 434 -10.10 -2.99 12.62
C GLY A 434 -11.09 -3.99 12.00
N GLU A 435 -11.78 -3.63 10.92
CA GLU A 435 -12.65 -4.55 10.16
C GLU A 435 -11.90 -5.45 9.17
N GLN A 436 -10.68 -5.07 8.76
CA GLN A 436 -9.90 -5.81 7.77
C GLN A 436 -8.88 -6.79 8.34
N VAL A 437 -8.63 -6.74 9.65
CA VAL A 437 -7.71 -7.67 10.31
C VAL A 437 -8.50 -8.83 10.89
N ASP A 438 -8.31 -10.02 10.32
CA ASP A 438 -8.94 -11.26 10.81
C ASP A 438 -8.38 -11.63 12.21
N VAL A 439 -7.05 -11.75 12.30
CA VAL A 439 -6.34 -12.04 13.54
C VAL A 439 -5.05 -11.24 13.58
N PHE A 440 -4.78 -10.59 14.72
CA PHE A 440 -3.49 -10.04 15.10
C PHE A 440 -2.76 -11.07 15.97
N ASP A 441 -1.63 -11.57 15.51
CA ASP A 441 -0.73 -12.46 16.22
C ASP A 441 0.76 -12.11 15.97
N ASN A 442 1.44 -11.64 17.01
CA ASN A 442 2.84 -11.24 16.95
C ASN A 442 3.72 -12.33 16.35
N THR A 443 4.68 -11.88 15.54
CA THR A 443 5.62 -12.74 14.85
C THR A 443 7.02 -12.63 15.42
N SER A 444 7.87 -13.58 15.05
CA SER A 444 9.30 -13.53 15.36
C SER A 444 10.09 -14.06 14.17
N ALA A 445 11.36 -13.68 14.09
CA ALA A 445 12.28 -14.15 13.05
C ALA A 445 12.85 -15.56 13.32
N THR A 446 12.42 -16.25 14.39
CA THR A 446 12.96 -17.56 14.78
C THR A 446 11.86 -18.54 15.21
N PRO A 447 11.94 -19.84 14.84
CA PRO A 447 10.94 -20.83 15.21
C PRO A 447 11.03 -21.28 16.68
N VAL A 448 11.99 -20.79 17.46
CA VAL A 448 12.30 -21.29 18.82
C VAL A 448 11.07 -21.32 19.71
N LYS A 449 10.23 -20.27 19.71
CA LYS A 449 9.00 -20.24 20.51
C LYS A 449 8.00 -21.32 20.09
N GLN A 450 7.85 -21.57 18.79
CA GLN A 450 6.93 -22.60 18.28
C GLN A 450 7.41 -24.03 18.56
N LEU A 451 8.72 -24.22 18.78
CA LEU A 451 9.34 -25.51 19.10
C LEU A 451 9.57 -25.71 20.61
N ALA A 452 9.31 -24.71 21.44
CA ALA A 452 9.49 -24.81 22.88
C ALA A 452 8.67 -25.97 23.46
N GLY A 453 9.32 -26.83 24.24
CA GLY A 453 8.71 -28.03 24.84
C GLY A 453 8.52 -29.21 23.87
N LYS A 454 8.80 -29.06 22.58
CA LYS A 454 8.71 -30.15 21.59
C LYS A 454 10.02 -30.92 21.53
N VAL A 455 9.93 -32.23 21.75
CA VAL A 455 11.08 -33.15 21.76
C VAL A 455 10.86 -34.30 20.80
N ASN A 456 11.95 -34.88 20.31
CA ASN A 456 11.91 -36.11 19.52
C ASN A 456 11.60 -37.34 20.39
N SER A 457 11.56 -38.54 19.79
CA SER A 457 11.24 -39.77 20.54
C SER A 457 12.28 -40.14 21.61
N LYS A 458 13.46 -39.52 21.56
CA LYS A 458 14.56 -39.66 22.53
C LYS A 458 14.55 -38.58 23.61
N GLY A 459 13.51 -37.75 23.68
CA GLY A 459 13.40 -36.67 24.66
C GLY A 459 14.35 -35.48 24.40
N ARG A 460 14.93 -35.37 23.21
CA ARG A 460 15.85 -34.27 22.84
C ARG A 460 15.11 -33.19 22.06
N ALA A 461 15.42 -31.93 22.32
CA ALA A 461 14.92 -30.81 21.54
C ALA A 461 15.41 -30.88 20.08
N PHE A 462 14.57 -30.44 19.14
CA PHE A 462 14.94 -30.36 17.73
C PHE A 462 16.01 -29.28 17.50
N THR A 463 16.99 -29.58 16.63
CA THR A 463 18.08 -28.65 16.35
C THR A 463 17.62 -27.54 15.40
N VAL A 464 17.72 -26.29 15.84
CA VAL A 464 17.51 -25.11 15.00
C VAL A 464 18.88 -24.59 14.54
N VAL A 465 19.09 -24.55 13.22
CA VAL A 465 20.30 -24.04 12.56
C VAL A 465 20.00 -22.64 12.01
N PRO A 466 20.44 -21.56 12.68
CA PRO A 466 20.29 -20.22 12.14
C PRO A 466 21.24 -20.00 10.97
N VAL A 467 20.75 -19.41 9.88
CA VAL A 467 21.54 -19.01 8.71
C VAL A 467 21.26 -17.53 8.44
N GLU A 468 22.13 -16.66 8.93
CA GLU A 468 22.00 -15.23 8.67
C GLU A 468 22.45 -14.91 7.23
N VAL A 469 21.56 -14.32 6.44
CA VAL A 469 21.83 -13.93 5.04
C VAL A 469 21.93 -12.42 4.85
N THR A 470 22.00 -11.65 5.94
CA THR A 470 22.01 -10.18 5.93
C THR A 470 23.08 -9.59 5.01
N ARG A 471 24.28 -10.21 4.92
CA ARG A 471 25.38 -9.72 4.07
C ARG A 471 25.11 -9.83 2.56
N ALA A 472 24.15 -10.66 2.16
CA ALA A 472 23.71 -10.72 0.76
C ALA A 472 22.77 -9.55 0.41
N ASP A 473 22.26 -8.83 1.40
CA ASP A 473 21.38 -7.70 1.21
C ASP A 473 22.16 -6.45 0.77
N HIS A 474 21.72 -5.79 -0.30
CA HIS A 474 22.40 -4.61 -0.84
C HIS A 474 22.39 -3.40 0.12
N TYR A 475 21.51 -3.36 1.12
CA TYR A 475 21.51 -2.33 2.15
C TYR A 475 22.76 -2.41 3.04
N THR A 476 23.40 -3.58 3.16
CA THR A 476 24.72 -3.70 3.84
C THR A 476 25.88 -3.15 3.04
N GLN A 477 25.71 -2.96 1.73
CA GLN A 477 26.79 -2.63 0.79
C GLN A 477 26.96 -1.12 0.59
N VAL A 478 26.15 -0.31 1.27
CA VAL A 478 26.18 1.15 1.15
C VAL A 478 27.32 1.73 1.98
N ARG A 479 27.94 2.83 1.52
CA ARG A 479 29.19 3.36 2.10
C ARG A 479 29.09 3.72 3.59
N ASP A 480 27.89 4.08 4.06
CA ASP A 480 27.63 4.46 5.47
C ASP A 480 26.63 3.50 6.16
N ALA A 481 26.71 2.19 5.84
CA ALA A 481 25.78 1.18 6.33
C ALA A 481 25.63 1.18 7.87
N ALA A 482 26.71 1.45 8.62
CA ALA A 482 26.68 1.48 10.08
C ALA A 482 25.73 2.56 10.64
N ARG A 483 25.68 3.75 10.03
CA ARG A 483 24.74 4.80 10.43
C ARG A 483 23.30 4.41 10.16
N TYR A 484 23.05 3.85 8.97
CA TYR A 484 21.73 3.37 8.55
C TYR A 484 21.23 2.21 9.43
N ASP A 485 22.14 1.38 9.93
CA ASP A 485 21.84 0.32 10.90
C ASP A 485 21.32 0.84 12.23
N VAL A 486 21.90 1.93 12.75
CA VAL A 486 21.45 2.56 14.00
C VAL A 486 20.02 3.09 13.83
N VAL A 487 19.73 3.75 12.71
CA VAL A 487 18.38 4.27 12.41
C VAL A 487 17.39 3.11 12.24
N PHE A 488 17.75 2.08 11.46
CA PHE A 488 16.94 0.90 11.26
C PHE A 488 16.60 0.18 12.58
N ASN A 489 17.59 0.00 13.45
CA ASN A 489 17.36 -0.65 14.74
C ASN A 489 16.40 0.16 15.63
N LYS A 490 16.49 1.51 15.62
CA LYS A 490 15.54 2.36 16.34
C LYS A 490 14.13 2.24 15.77
N PHE A 491 14.00 2.22 14.44
CA PHE A 491 12.73 2.04 13.74
C PHE A 491 12.08 0.71 14.14
N VAL A 492 12.80 -0.40 13.99
CA VAL A 492 12.28 -1.73 14.33
C VAL A 492 11.95 -1.83 15.81
N LYS A 493 12.80 -1.31 16.71
CA LYS A 493 12.51 -1.35 18.15
C LYS A 493 11.22 -0.62 18.50
N ARG A 494 10.96 0.53 17.85
CA ARG A 494 9.71 1.26 18.04
C ARG A 494 8.52 0.43 17.58
N LEU A 495 8.61 -0.22 16.43
CA LEU A 495 7.53 -1.05 15.92
C LEU A 495 7.26 -2.26 16.83
N GLU A 496 8.30 -2.96 17.28
CA GLU A 496 8.18 -4.09 18.23
C GLU A 496 7.49 -3.66 19.53
N THR A 497 7.81 -2.47 20.07
CA THR A 497 7.12 -1.92 21.25
C THR A 497 5.64 -1.64 20.98
N ILE A 498 5.27 -1.23 19.77
CA ILE A 498 3.86 -1.03 19.39
C ILE A 498 3.15 -2.38 19.28
N GLU A 499 3.77 -3.40 18.70
CA GLU A 499 3.21 -4.75 18.63
C GLU A 499 3.01 -5.38 20.01
N GLU A 500 3.93 -5.18 20.95
CA GLU A 500 3.75 -5.59 22.35
C GLU A 500 2.49 -4.93 22.97
N GLN A 501 2.20 -3.67 22.60
CA GLN A 501 0.99 -2.98 23.06
C GLN A 501 -0.28 -3.47 22.37
N LEU A 502 -0.19 -4.06 21.18
CA LEU A 502 -1.32 -4.62 20.43
C LEU A 502 -1.58 -6.09 20.79
N ALA A 503 -0.56 -6.80 21.28
CA ALA A 503 -0.61 -8.23 21.57
C ALA A 503 -1.83 -8.62 22.42
N GLY A 504 -2.61 -9.58 21.91
CA GLY A 504 -3.79 -10.11 22.60
C GLY A 504 -5.01 -9.19 22.67
N LYS A 505 -4.97 -8.00 22.05
CA LYS A 505 -6.11 -7.06 22.04
C LYS A 505 -6.96 -7.21 20.78
N ASP A 506 -8.25 -6.88 20.90
CA ASP A 506 -9.11 -6.67 19.74
C ASP A 506 -8.71 -5.34 19.06
N LEU A 507 -8.20 -5.39 17.84
CA LEU A 507 -7.76 -4.21 17.11
C LEU A 507 -8.86 -3.16 16.89
N ARG A 508 -10.14 -3.57 16.88
CA ARG A 508 -11.28 -2.65 16.82
C ARG A 508 -11.36 -1.75 18.05
N THR A 509 -10.77 -2.19 19.16
CA THR A 509 -10.71 -1.44 20.43
C THR A 509 -9.32 -0.89 20.72
N ALA A 510 -8.25 -1.51 20.19
CA ALA A 510 -6.85 -1.10 20.36
C ALA A 510 -6.43 0.06 19.44
N ARG A 511 -7.29 1.09 19.34
CA ARG A 511 -7.15 2.19 18.38
C ARG A 511 -5.83 2.95 18.51
N GLN A 512 -5.43 3.33 19.73
CA GLN A 512 -4.27 4.21 19.93
C GLN A 512 -2.96 3.54 19.47
N PRO A 513 -2.62 2.31 19.91
CA PRO A 513 -1.43 1.63 19.39
C PRO A 513 -1.50 1.34 17.88
N LEU A 514 -2.70 1.08 17.33
CA LEU A 514 -2.87 0.94 15.88
C LEU A 514 -2.53 2.24 15.13
N MET A 515 -2.95 3.40 15.65
CA MET A 515 -2.58 4.69 15.07
C MET A 515 -1.10 5.01 15.30
N GLU A 516 -0.52 4.62 16.43
CA GLU A 516 0.93 4.72 16.66
C GLU A 516 1.70 3.97 15.57
N LEU A 517 1.26 2.76 15.22
CA LEU A 517 1.85 1.98 14.13
C LEU A 517 1.74 2.74 12.80
N LEU A 518 0.53 3.15 12.41
CA LEU A 518 0.31 3.85 11.14
C LEU A 518 1.14 5.13 11.03
N PHE A 519 1.10 5.99 12.04
CA PHE A 519 1.88 7.23 12.03
C PHE A 519 3.39 6.95 12.06
N THR A 520 3.83 5.87 12.69
CA THR A 520 5.24 5.46 12.64
C THR A 520 5.65 5.06 11.23
N LEU A 521 4.81 4.30 10.50
CA LEU A 521 5.06 3.96 9.10
C LEU A 521 5.01 5.20 8.20
N VAL A 522 4.00 6.05 8.35
CA VAL A 522 3.82 7.30 7.58
C VAL A 522 4.98 8.27 7.79
N ALA A 523 5.50 8.39 9.01
CA ALA A 523 6.64 9.26 9.31
C ALA A 523 7.93 8.84 8.58
N HIS A 524 8.02 7.59 8.12
CA HIS A 524 9.15 7.05 7.37
C HIS A 524 8.82 6.82 5.89
N LEU A 525 7.67 7.32 5.42
CA LEU A 525 7.46 7.53 4.00
C LEU A 525 8.22 8.79 3.59
N GLU A 526 9.23 8.62 2.75
CA GLU A 526 10.18 9.67 2.39
C GLU A 526 9.55 11.00 1.92
N PRO A 527 8.47 11.03 1.10
CA PRO A 527 7.81 12.29 0.74
C PRO A 527 7.20 13.03 1.94
N VAL A 528 6.73 12.28 2.94
CA VAL A 528 6.18 12.83 4.19
C VAL A 528 7.32 13.30 5.07
N ARG A 529 8.37 12.50 5.21
CA ARG A 529 9.55 12.90 6.00
C ARG A 529 10.16 14.17 5.43
N ASP A 530 10.43 14.25 4.13
CA ASP A 530 11.02 15.43 3.50
C ASP A 530 10.14 16.70 3.66
N LEU A 531 8.81 16.54 3.70
CA LEU A 531 7.88 17.64 3.98
C LEU A 531 8.02 18.20 5.40
N PHE A 532 8.41 17.36 6.37
CA PHE A 532 8.50 17.71 7.80
C PHE A 532 9.94 17.73 8.36
N ASP A 533 10.94 17.32 7.57
CA ASP A 533 12.39 17.42 7.85
C ASP A 533 12.93 18.81 7.54
N PHE A 534 12.13 19.69 6.92
CA PHE A 534 12.43 21.12 6.94
C PHE A 534 12.61 21.53 8.41
N PRO A 535 13.56 22.42 8.75
CA PRO A 535 13.68 22.98 10.09
C PRO A 535 12.44 23.81 10.40
N ILE A 536 11.36 23.09 10.72
CA ILE A 536 10.24 23.52 11.51
C ILE A 536 10.81 23.57 12.91
N ASP A 537 11.72 24.52 13.11
CA ASP A 537 12.27 24.80 14.42
C ASP A 537 11.06 25.17 15.28
N ALA A 538 11.01 24.66 16.50
CA ALA A 538 9.95 25.02 17.44
C ALA A 538 9.85 26.56 17.57
N GLU A 539 10.95 27.26 17.29
CA GLU A 539 11.06 28.70 17.17
C GLU A 539 10.39 29.28 15.91
N TYR A 540 10.50 28.68 14.72
CA TYR A 540 9.83 29.20 13.50
C TYR A 540 8.32 28.96 13.54
N VAL A 541 7.87 27.80 14.02
CA VAL A 541 6.44 27.54 14.26
C VAL A 541 5.92 28.36 15.43
N GLY A 542 6.70 28.48 16.51
CA GLY A 542 6.40 29.33 17.64
C GLY A 542 6.24 30.78 17.19
N TRP A 543 7.19 31.30 16.42
CA TRP A 543 7.17 32.64 15.84
C TRP A 543 6.01 32.81 14.87
N PHE A 544 5.79 31.91 13.92
CA PHE A 544 4.70 32.05 12.93
C PHE A 544 3.33 31.95 13.61
N SER A 545 3.15 31.01 14.56
CA SER A 545 1.95 30.93 15.39
C SER A 545 1.76 32.19 16.23
N THR A 546 2.81 32.71 16.84
CA THR A 546 2.78 33.92 17.68
C THR A 546 2.51 35.17 16.86
N ALA A 547 3.15 35.33 15.69
CA ALA A 547 2.94 36.43 14.77
C ALA A 547 1.51 36.42 14.22
N MET A 548 0.99 35.24 13.86
CA MET A 548 -0.40 35.11 13.44
C MET A 548 -1.36 35.41 14.60
N LYS A 549 -1.14 34.86 15.81
CA LYS A 549 -1.91 35.16 17.03
C LYS A 549 -1.91 36.65 17.37
N ALA A 550 -0.76 37.32 17.26
CA ALA A 550 -0.61 38.75 17.47
C ALA A 550 -1.35 39.56 16.39
N THR A 551 -1.26 39.16 15.12
CA THR A 551 -1.97 39.80 14.00
C THR A 551 -3.49 39.69 14.17
N ILE A 552 -3.98 38.56 14.66
CA ILE A 552 -5.41 38.35 14.97
C ILE A 552 -5.81 39.13 16.20
N ALA A 553 -5.03 39.10 17.28
CA ALA A 553 -5.34 39.86 18.49
C ALA A 553 -5.43 41.36 18.18
N TRP A 554 -4.52 41.86 17.35
CA TRP A 554 -4.54 43.21 16.81
C TRP A 554 -5.78 43.45 15.93
N LYS A 555 -6.06 42.61 14.93
CA LYS A 555 -7.25 42.77 14.07
C LYS A 555 -8.58 42.58 14.81
N LYS A 556 -8.64 41.73 15.83
CA LYS A 556 -9.81 41.50 16.69
C LYS A 556 -10.05 42.68 17.63
N PHE A 557 -8.97 43.29 18.13
CA PHE A 557 -9.01 44.57 18.83
C PHE A 557 -9.61 45.67 17.94
N TRP A 558 -9.35 45.61 16.63
CA TRP A 558 -9.96 46.51 15.61
C TRP A 558 -11.28 46.00 14.98
N ARG A 559 -11.87 44.88 15.44
CA ARG A 559 -13.09 44.24 14.87
C ARG A 559 -13.02 43.90 13.36
N GLN A 560 -11.84 43.55 12.84
CA GLN A 560 -11.60 43.32 11.40
C GLN A 560 -11.26 41.87 10.97
N THR A 561 -11.23 40.89 11.87
CA THR A 561 -10.96 39.50 11.49
C THR A 561 -12.16 38.86 10.80
N SER A 562 -11.98 38.41 9.56
CA SER A 562 -12.99 37.64 8.83
C SER A 562 -13.02 36.18 9.32
N GLU A 563 -14.17 35.50 9.21
CA GLU A 563 -14.28 34.06 9.51
C GLU A 563 -13.31 33.21 8.67
N PHE A 564 -13.03 33.64 7.43
CA PHE A 564 -12.06 32.99 6.56
C PHE A 564 -10.65 32.97 7.16
N GLU A 565 -10.17 34.09 7.70
CA GLU A 565 -8.87 34.15 8.37
C GLU A 565 -8.81 33.19 9.56
N LEU A 566 -9.89 33.09 10.35
CA LEU A 566 -10.01 32.16 11.47
C LEU A 566 -9.94 30.68 11.03
N GLU A 567 -10.59 30.31 9.93
CA GLU A 567 -10.49 28.94 9.40
C GLU A 567 -9.09 28.64 8.84
N LEU A 568 -8.42 29.57 8.15
CA LEU A 568 -7.04 29.37 7.72
C LEU A 568 -6.08 29.07 8.88
N LEU A 569 -6.30 29.71 10.03
CA LEU A 569 -5.52 29.47 11.24
C LEU A 569 -5.78 28.11 11.85
N ARG A 570 -7.03 27.65 11.81
CA ARG A 570 -7.36 26.29 12.24
C ARG A 570 -6.75 25.26 11.30
N LEU A 571 -6.73 25.50 9.99
CA LEU A 571 -6.05 24.64 9.03
C LEU A 571 -4.55 24.56 9.30
N LEU A 572 -3.91 25.70 9.57
CA LEU A 572 -2.51 25.74 9.99
C LEU A 572 -2.30 24.94 11.29
N THR A 573 -3.20 25.09 12.26
CA THR A 573 -3.15 24.33 13.53
C THR A 573 -3.18 22.82 13.25
N VAL A 574 -4.06 22.35 12.36
CA VAL A 574 -4.09 20.95 11.93
C VAL A 574 -2.74 20.51 11.33
N ALA A 575 -2.14 21.32 10.45
CA ALA A 575 -0.82 21.01 9.87
C ALA A 575 0.29 20.92 10.95
N LEU A 576 0.23 21.78 11.97
CA LEU A 576 1.16 21.74 13.10
C LEU A 576 0.97 20.48 13.96
N GLU A 577 -0.26 20.04 14.20
CA GLU A 577 -0.54 18.78 14.90
C GLU A 577 0.08 17.58 14.14
N TYR A 578 -0.05 17.53 12.82
CA TYR A 578 0.65 16.52 12.00
C TYR A 578 2.17 16.62 12.14
N ALA A 579 2.75 17.81 12.07
CA ALA A 579 4.19 18.00 12.23
C ALA A 579 4.69 17.45 13.58
N VAL A 580 3.96 17.74 14.67
CA VAL A 580 4.26 17.20 16.02
C VAL A 580 4.18 15.68 16.02
N ILE A 581 3.12 15.10 15.45
CA ILE A 581 2.92 13.65 15.37
C ILE A 581 4.07 12.98 14.59
N ILE A 582 4.42 13.50 13.41
CA ILE A 582 5.46 12.93 12.55
C ILE A 582 6.84 13.07 13.20
N LYS A 583 7.17 14.24 13.75
CA LYS A 583 8.47 14.47 14.42
C LYS A 583 8.68 13.60 15.65
N ALA A 584 7.62 13.36 16.44
CA ALA A 584 7.68 12.46 17.59
C ALA A 584 7.91 10.98 17.23
N ARG A 585 7.74 10.62 15.95
CA ARG A 585 7.86 9.26 15.42
C ARG A 585 9.06 9.06 14.51
N ASN A 586 9.62 10.12 13.95
CA ASN A 586 10.81 10.08 13.10
C ASN A 586 12.02 9.56 13.89
N VAL A 587 12.64 8.48 13.42
CA VAL A 587 13.87 7.92 14.01
C VAL A 587 15.14 8.29 13.24
N GLY A 588 15.00 9.07 12.17
CA GLY A 588 16.04 9.44 11.22
C GLY A 588 15.77 8.88 9.82
N LYS A 589 16.69 9.18 8.90
CA LYS A 589 16.62 8.75 7.51
C LYS A 589 16.97 7.27 7.33
N LEU A 590 15.97 6.47 6.92
CA LEU A 590 16.14 5.06 6.59
C LEU A 590 16.58 4.86 5.13
N GLU A 591 15.94 5.56 4.18
CA GLU A 591 16.29 5.46 2.77
C GLU A 591 17.71 5.97 2.53
N VAL A 592 18.48 5.18 1.78
CA VAL A 592 19.86 5.49 1.45
C VAL A 592 19.90 6.57 0.38
N ASP A 593 20.77 7.56 0.58
CA ASP A 593 21.04 8.54 -0.46
C ASP A 593 21.61 7.85 -1.71
N GLU A 594 21.10 8.18 -2.89
CA GLU A 594 21.52 7.53 -4.14
C GLU A 594 23.04 7.63 -4.39
N ALA A 595 23.68 8.68 -3.87
CA ALA A 595 25.13 8.88 -3.91
C ALA A 595 25.93 7.86 -3.07
N GLN A 596 25.28 7.20 -2.11
CA GLN A 596 25.86 6.17 -1.24
C GLN A 596 25.71 4.76 -1.82
N ILE A 597 24.90 4.59 -2.88
CA ILE A 597 24.69 3.33 -3.58
C ILE A 597 25.88 3.07 -4.51
N PRO A 598 26.56 1.90 -4.42
CA PRO A 598 27.64 1.56 -5.32
C PRO A 598 27.20 1.58 -6.80
N THR A 599 28.06 2.10 -7.68
CA THR A 599 27.80 2.24 -9.12
C THR A 599 27.38 0.92 -9.78
N ALA A 600 27.93 -0.21 -9.31
CA ALA A 600 27.64 -1.54 -9.85
C ALA A 600 26.18 -1.98 -9.66
N ILE A 601 25.51 -1.56 -8.58
CA ILE A 601 24.13 -1.96 -8.27
C ILE A 601 23.11 -0.86 -8.53
N LYS A 602 23.57 0.38 -8.74
CA LYS A 602 22.72 1.55 -9.01
C LYS A 602 21.69 1.34 -10.13
N PRO A 603 22.00 0.67 -11.26
CA PRO A 603 21.01 0.42 -12.33
C PRO A 603 19.83 -0.49 -11.94
N LEU A 604 19.89 -1.16 -10.79
CA LEU A 604 18.83 -2.08 -10.33
C LEU A 604 17.67 -1.36 -9.64
N TYR A 605 17.80 -0.06 -9.37
CA TYR A 605 16.89 0.68 -8.50
C TYR A 605 16.14 1.79 -9.23
N VAL A 606 14.92 2.06 -8.77
CA VAL A 606 14.11 3.20 -9.22
C VAL A 606 14.81 4.46 -8.72
N ALA A 607 15.43 5.21 -9.63
CA ALA A 607 15.82 6.58 -9.32
C ALA A 607 14.56 7.35 -8.93
N ARG A 608 14.66 8.20 -7.90
CA ARG A 608 13.57 9.10 -7.54
C ARG A 608 13.16 9.84 -8.82
N PRO A 609 11.89 9.87 -9.23
CA PRO A 609 11.47 10.92 -10.13
C PRO A 609 11.78 12.22 -9.40
N ALA A 610 12.71 13.03 -9.93
CA ALA A 610 13.04 14.25 -9.26
C ALA A 610 11.73 15.03 -9.12
N VAL A 611 11.43 15.54 -7.93
CA VAL A 611 10.26 16.44 -7.76
C VAL A 611 10.33 17.61 -8.76
N LYS A 612 11.54 17.90 -9.27
CA LYS A 612 11.83 18.84 -10.37
C LYS A 612 11.42 18.36 -11.77
N ASP A 613 11.37 17.07 -12.08
CA ASP A 613 11.04 16.57 -13.44
C ASP A 613 9.54 16.71 -13.75
N ALA A 614 8.68 16.60 -12.73
CA ALA A 614 7.28 16.99 -12.81
C ALA A 614 7.08 18.50 -13.06
N ALA A 615 8.12 19.32 -12.88
CA ALA A 615 8.11 20.75 -13.18
C ALA A 615 8.72 21.09 -14.55
N GLN A 616 9.54 20.22 -15.16
CA GLN A 616 10.15 20.46 -16.47
C GLN A 616 9.32 19.96 -17.66
N SER A 617 8.44 18.97 -17.48
CA SER A 617 7.54 18.48 -18.54
C SER A 617 6.43 19.48 -18.95
N VAL A 618 6.34 20.64 -18.28
CA VAL A 618 5.29 21.66 -18.47
C VAL A 618 5.75 22.81 -19.40
N LYS A 619 6.98 22.80 -19.92
CA LYS A 619 7.52 23.91 -20.73
C LYS A 619 7.12 23.93 -22.21
N LYS A 620 6.17 23.12 -22.68
CA LYS A 620 5.64 23.26 -24.05
C LYS A 620 4.40 24.16 -24.04
N ALA A 621 4.58 25.36 -24.61
CA ALA A 621 3.58 26.43 -24.62
C ALA A 621 2.28 26.00 -25.34
N VAL A 622 1.15 26.15 -24.65
CA VAL A 622 -0.19 26.12 -25.25
C VAL A 622 -0.47 27.50 -25.81
N ALA A 623 -0.74 27.57 -27.12
CA ALA A 623 -1.10 28.79 -27.82
C ALA A 623 -2.39 29.41 -27.27
N GLU A 624 -2.38 30.73 -27.12
CA GLU A 624 -3.48 31.54 -26.59
C GLU A 624 -4.64 31.61 -27.58
N GLY A 625 -5.87 31.40 -27.11
CA GLY A 625 -7.08 31.75 -27.89
C GLY A 625 -8.17 30.71 -28.01
N SER A 626 -8.46 29.91 -26.98
CA SER A 626 -9.80 29.34 -26.76
C SER A 626 -9.94 28.93 -25.29
N SER A 627 -11.16 28.85 -24.78
CA SER A 627 -11.47 28.42 -23.40
C SER A 627 -10.98 26.98 -23.16
N ALA A 628 -9.70 26.83 -22.83
CA ALA A 628 -9.07 25.54 -22.65
C ALA A 628 -9.49 24.96 -21.30
N GLN A 629 -10.48 24.06 -21.32
CA GLN A 629 -10.41 22.92 -20.41
C GLN A 629 -9.07 22.24 -20.71
N VAL A 630 -8.15 22.23 -19.74
CA VAL A 630 -6.89 21.50 -19.87
C VAL A 630 -7.25 20.03 -20.12
N ALA A 631 -6.99 19.54 -21.33
CA ALA A 631 -7.25 18.15 -21.68
C ALA A 631 -6.49 17.26 -20.68
N CYS A 632 -7.23 16.36 -20.01
CA CYS A 632 -6.66 15.44 -19.04
C CYS A 632 -6.01 14.29 -19.82
N ASP A 633 -4.72 14.07 -19.64
CA ASP A 633 -3.93 13.06 -20.39
C ASP A 633 -4.32 11.60 -20.04
N CYS A 634 -5.34 11.37 -19.22
CA CYS A 634 -5.63 10.03 -18.68
C CYS A 634 -6.52 9.15 -19.58
N GLY A 635 -6.63 9.47 -20.88
CA GLY A 635 -7.11 8.55 -21.90
C GLY A 635 -8.60 8.16 -21.86
N LYS A 636 -9.37 8.56 -20.84
CA LYS A 636 -10.82 8.25 -20.74
C LYS A 636 -11.71 8.97 -21.77
N HIS A 637 -11.12 9.82 -22.62
CA HIS A 637 -11.78 10.43 -23.79
C HIS A 637 -11.08 10.13 -25.14
N ALA A 638 -10.18 9.15 -25.20
CA ALA A 638 -9.58 8.69 -26.45
C ALA A 638 -10.04 7.24 -26.78
N PRO A 639 -10.34 6.92 -28.06
CA PRO A 639 -10.83 5.60 -28.45
C PRO A 639 -9.74 4.53 -28.27
N LYS A 640 -10.15 3.38 -27.70
CA LYS A 640 -9.43 2.08 -27.59
C LYS A 640 -7.91 2.17 -27.79
N ALA A 641 -7.17 2.28 -26.69
CA ALA A 641 -5.72 2.07 -26.72
C ALA A 641 -5.41 0.58 -27.01
N LEU A 642 -4.58 0.37 -28.04
CA LEU A 642 -3.84 -0.85 -28.26
C LEU A 642 -3.11 -1.26 -26.98
N GLN A 643 -3.12 -2.56 -26.69
CA GLN A 643 -2.32 -3.15 -25.63
C GLN A 643 -0.85 -2.79 -25.86
N PRO A 644 -0.10 -2.36 -24.82
CA PRO A 644 1.33 -2.20 -24.95
C PRO A 644 1.94 -3.58 -25.21
N GLU A 645 2.76 -3.67 -26.26
CA GLU A 645 3.57 -4.86 -26.47
C GLU A 645 4.45 -5.10 -25.23
N ALA A 646 4.47 -6.35 -24.77
CA ALA A 646 5.21 -6.81 -23.62
C ALA A 646 6.73 -6.79 -23.87
N GLY A 647 7.31 -5.61 -24.01
CA GLY A 647 8.73 -5.39 -23.82
C GLY A 647 9.03 -5.51 -22.33
N GLY A 648 9.61 -6.63 -21.91
CA GLY A 648 9.89 -6.96 -20.51
C GLY A 648 10.99 -6.09 -19.91
N GLU A 649 10.71 -4.83 -19.62
CA GLU A 649 11.50 -4.07 -18.66
C GLU A 649 11.31 -4.70 -17.28
N LYS A 650 12.42 -5.18 -16.69
CA LYS A 650 12.38 -5.67 -15.32
C LYS A 650 11.94 -4.52 -14.42
N PRO A 651 10.93 -4.71 -13.55
CA PRO A 651 10.52 -3.67 -12.63
C PRO A 651 11.73 -3.27 -11.77
N LEU A 652 12.07 -1.99 -11.83
CA LEU A 652 13.13 -1.42 -11.01
C LEU A 652 12.78 -1.61 -9.52
N LYS A 653 13.80 -1.90 -8.70
CA LYS A 653 13.61 -2.15 -7.27
C LYS A 653 13.43 -0.83 -6.49
N PRO A 654 12.67 -0.82 -5.38
CA PRO A 654 12.62 0.34 -4.49
C PRO A 654 14.02 0.67 -3.94
N LEU A 655 14.28 1.94 -3.62
CA LEU A 655 15.58 2.38 -3.10
C LEU A 655 15.93 1.66 -1.79
N PRO A 656 17.19 1.24 -1.59
CA PRO A 656 17.65 0.65 -0.33
C PRO A 656 17.26 1.52 0.87
N GLY A 657 16.72 0.88 1.90
CA GLY A 657 16.31 1.57 3.14
C GLY A 657 14.89 2.11 3.17
N SER A 658 14.19 2.16 2.03
CA SER A 658 12.76 2.50 2.01
C SER A 658 11.92 1.37 2.64
N ILE A 659 10.73 1.69 3.17
CA ILE A 659 9.81 0.66 3.69
C ILE A 659 9.49 -0.41 2.63
N PRO A 660 9.17 -0.05 1.35
CA PRO A 660 8.98 -1.05 0.31
C PRO A 660 10.21 -1.93 0.06
N TYR A 661 11.42 -1.37 0.18
CA TYR A 661 12.66 -2.17 0.07
C TYR A 661 12.77 -3.23 1.15
N PHE A 662 12.55 -2.86 2.42
CA PHE A 662 12.60 -3.81 3.53
C PHE A 662 11.52 -4.90 3.40
N ALA A 663 10.33 -4.53 2.95
CA ALA A 663 9.21 -5.47 2.79
C ALA A 663 9.35 -6.40 1.56
N MET A 664 10.01 -5.97 0.48
CA MET A 664 10.05 -6.73 -0.77
C MET A 664 11.43 -7.31 -1.08
N VAL A 665 12.46 -6.47 -1.05
CA VAL A 665 13.82 -6.84 -1.47
C VAL A 665 14.52 -7.58 -0.35
N ALA A 666 14.57 -7.01 0.86
CA ALA A 666 15.23 -7.64 2.00
C ALA A 666 14.55 -8.95 2.40
N HIS A 667 13.23 -8.98 2.34
CA HIS A 667 12.44 -10.19 2.50
C HIS A 667 12.76 -11.29 1.48
N SER A 668 13.10 -10.93 0.24
CA SER A 668 13.43 -11.91 -0.79
C SER A 668 14.89 -12.40 -0.72
N THR A 669 15.76 -11.77 0.05
CA THR A 669 17.21 -12.07 0.09
C THR A 669 17.49 -13.56 0.41
N SER A 670 16.71 -14.19 1.29
CA SER A 670 16.89 -15.60 1.67
C SER A 670 16.54 -16.61 0.57
N ARG A 671 15.75 -16.22 -0.45
CA ARG A 671 15.31 -17.12 -1.54
C ARG A 671 16.02 -16.89 -2.87
N GLN A 672 16.81 -15.82 -2.99
CA GLN A 672 17.52 -15.48 -4.24
C GLN A 672 18.51 -16.58 -4.66
N THR A 673 19.19 -17.19 -3.69
CA THR A 673 20.16 -18.27 -3.91
C THR A 673 20.09 -19.29 -2.77
N LEU A 674 20.57 -20.51 -3.02
CA LEU A 674 20.70 -21.54 -1.99
C LEU A 674 21.97 -21.28 -1.19
N HIS A 675 21.88 -20.35 -0.24
CA HIS A 675 22.97 -19.89 0.61
C HIS A 675 23.78 -21.05 1.22
N ASP A 676 25.09 -20.90 1.34
CA ASP A 676 26.00 -21.99 1.72
C ASP A 676 25.65 -22.63 3.07
N GLY A 677 25.18 -21.84 4.04
CA GLY A 677 24.71 -22.37 5.32
C GLY A 677 23.51 -23.30 5.17
N VAL A 678 22.53 -22.93 4.33
CA VAL A 678 21.37 -23.77 4.01
C VAL A 678 21.81 -25.02 3.26
N LYS A 679 22.63 -24.85 2.22
CA LYS A 679 23.16 -25.94 1.39
C LYS A 679 23.92 -26.97 2.23
N THR A 680 24.78 -26.50 3.13
CA THR A 680 25.58 -27.36 4.02
C THR A 680 24.69 -28.13 4.98
N ALA A 681 23.74 -27.46 5.63
CA ALA A 681 22.82 -28.10 6.56
C ALA A 681 21.92 -29.14 5.85
N LEU A 682 21.44 -28.84 4.65
CA LEU A 682 20.65 -29.77 3.84
C LEU A 682 21.47 -31.00 3.41
N LYS A 683 22.70 -30.80 2.92
CA LYS A 683 23.60 -31.90 2.53
C LYS A 683 23.88 -32.88 3.66
N GLN A 684 23.98 -32.40 4.91
CA GLN A 684 24.14 -33.26 6.08
C GLN A 684 22.93 -34.14 6.39
N GLN A 685 21.77 -33.87 5.79
CA GLN A 685 20.53 -34.63 5.98
C GLN A 685 20.23 -35.57 4.82
N LEU A 686 20.91 -35.42 3.69
CA LEU A 686 20.76 -36.25 2.51
C LEU A 686 21.66 -37.49 2.61
N THR A 687 21.10 -38.65 2.27
CA THR A 687 21.80 -39.94 2.27
C THR A 687 22.18 -40.35 0.84
N THR A 688 23.22 -41.18 0.70
CA THR A 688 23.59 -41.86 -0.58
C THR A 688 24.12 -40.94 -1.69
N LEU A 689 25.41 -40.61 -1.63
CA LEU A 689 26.11 -39.87 -2.70
C LEU A 689 26.21 -40.69 -4.00
N SER A 690 26.00 -40.02 -5.13
CA SER A 690 26.28 -40.58 -6.47
C SER A 690 27.78 -40.80 -6.69
N LYS A 691 28.15 -41.67 -7.66
CA LYS A 691 29.56 -41.90 -8.04
C LYS A 691 30.27 -40.61 -8.51
N SER A 692 29.54 -39.65 -9.07
CA SER A 692 30.04 -38.33 -9.49
C SER A 692 30.14 -37.30 -8.35
N GLY A 693 29.63 -37.63 -7.16
CA GLY A 693 29.66 -36.76 -5.98
C GLY A 693 30.65 -37.21 -4.90
N ARG A 694 31.52 -38.19 -5.21
CA ARG A 694 32.64 -38.61 -4.36
C ARG A 694 33.92 -37.88 -4.73
#